data_AF-A0A1V8V0G7-F1
#
_entry.id   AF-A0A1V8V0G7-F1
#
_cell.length_a   1.000
_cell.length_b   1.000
_cell.length_c   1.000
_cell.angle_alpha   90.00
_cell.angle_beta   90.00
_cell.angle_gamma   90.00
#
_symmetry.space_group_name_H-M   'P 1'
#
loop_
_entity.id
_entity.type
_entity.pdbx_description
1 polymer ?
#
loop_
_entity_poly.entity_id
_entity_poly.type
_entity_poly.pdbx_seq_one_letter_code
_entity_poly.pdbx_strand_id
1 'polypeptide(L)'
;MGVSLSTARYLAPASFIFDFAAQQYGLNSKPNMLDIHNRNLSFWSPQPYFIGAFFTPQQFFQVAWLYRLWKLSPNKPNEKQELDEMVKYAPYYAVGNLCIGTWMIFWNTEQLKIANIFVWVNSLTQLFYCFTQLQSMNTKSWDSILTHVVAKSFAGIGVLDLVHNTSVAYFKDAAPSTAIKAITGLGFAGLAAGSDWILGGCLVYDLIALSVGQSIYGSSSWSQMLGGFAVGTAAIVGLRNYIKPPYVRSEYKSIEQDEVDDRTRYTLSTLRYPQLDIATMPFLKRTENDAAQAAQLEKKASPTPGNGELPAPTQRITFLAIFLGLVASIGGFMFGYVSGQISGFFAMRDYASRFGALQPDGLYTFSPAVQGSIVSFLCLGALFGSLAAGKLADVIGRRLTISTSAFSCCIGTIIEISSSTHWVQFAIGRLITGVGIGALSVTVPMYQSESTPAIIRGVVVACYQLFVTLGIWTAYMIDFGTHNIQSSASWRIPNGISFLWALVLGVGMLFLPESPRYAYRQGRVDEARATIARLGSVDIDDRSVYDQITEIRVKLDEERAGKDTKWWEMFTGPAMLRRVMIGVVLQAGQQLTGANFFFYYGTTIFSQVGLADSYVTQIILGSVNVVCTFGGLYVVQKCSRRWALIIGALWSVVCFLIYSLVGSLALGDGNKAAGTVLIVFSCLFIVAFATTWGPLVWSVVAELFPARYRAPGMALATASNWLFNFLISFFTQFITHDIGYWYGMVFGGSCLFLAGFVFFFVIESKDRSLEEIDTMYVLGVNPITSASWDPVTAAKRASVSSPETSRGGSAWTGEDKDEEGKPIRTLEGNDYLGIFIPIHRQKKEQLLIVPSITVSSGQPCKAHIVGQDVQATHYFPPSQTPATHPDYSNSTPPSGPNDEDTDHPWVLVNSTPACCAQLASEFFASRGKIDLVISGPNYGRNTSALFALSSGTLGAALEATQCGYRSIALSFAFFDRNNDPAIVAEACTQGVRVCEFLAKQGKWETAQLYSVNVPVLKDVTQRPVRWTRILQNSWAKGACFTELPAGSGVDDADTEEQSLRRQESGMNGGKGGEETPKGKWKHRHFKWAPRFSDVYESVQKGGPGTDGWVIKEGETSVTALRANFMHAEGPEGELKL
;
A
#
# COMPACT_ATOMS: atom_id res chain seq x y z
N MET A 1 -14.30 -23.12 -35.51
CA MET A 1 -13.20 -22.47 -36.24
C MET A 1 -11.97 -22.51 -35.34
N GLY A 2 -11.09 -23.50 -35.50
CA GLY A 2 -9.81 -23.52 -34.79
C GLY A 2 -8.73 -22.93 -35.69
N VAL A 3 -8.05 -21.87 -35.24
CA VAL A 3 -6.93 -21.26 -35.95
C VAL A 3 -5.66 -21.42 -35.11
N SER A 4 -4.51 -21.57 -35.77
CA SER A 4 -3.23 -21.56 -35.05
C SER A 4 -2.97 -20.17 -34.48
N LEU A 5 -2.13 -20.09 -33.43
CA LEU A 5 -1.69 -18.82 -32.85
C LEU A 5 -1.05 -17.90 -33.90
N SER A 6 -0.26 -18.45 -34.83
CA SER A 6 0.33 -17.67 -35.91
C SER A 6 -0.74 -17.08 -36.82
N THR A 7 -1.73 -17.87 -37.24
CA THR A 7 -2.85 -17.37 -38.04
C THR A 7 -3.68 -16.33 -37.29
N ALA A 8 -3.99 -16.54 -36.00
CA ALA A 8 -4.75 -15.59 -35.19
C ALA A 8 -4.04 -14.22 -35.10
N ARG A 9 -2.72 -14.22 -34.91
CA ARG A 9 -1.89 -13.01 -34.81
C ARG A 9 -1.81 -12.17 -36.08
N TYR A 10 -2.11 -12.74 -37.25
CA TYR A 10 -2.19 -11.98 -38.51
C TYR A 10 -3.63 -11.69 -38.92
N LEU A 11 -4.52 -12.67 -38.76
CA LEU A 11 -5.94 -12.57 -39.14
C LEU A 11 -6.66 -11.46 -38.36
N ALA A 12 -6.47 -11.41 -37.03
CA ALA A 12 -7.16 -10.44 -36.20
C ALA A 12 -6.74 -8.98 -36.51
N PRO A 13 -5.44 -8.62 -36.54
CA PRO A 13 -5.03 -7.27 -36.94
C PRO A 13 -5.45 -6.90 -38.38
N ALA A 14 -5.35 -7.84 -39.33
CA ALA A 14 -5.75 -7.58 -40.71
C ALA A 14 -7.25 -7.26 -40.82
N SER A 15 -8.09 -8.02 -40.10
CA SER A 15 -9.54 -7.76 -40.05
C SER A 15 -9.86 -6.39 -39.42
N PHE A 16 -9.14 -6.00 -38.37
CA PHE A 16 -9.30 -4.70 -37.72
C PHE A 16 -8.93 -3.54 -38.64
N ILE A 17 -7.81 -3.65 -39.37
CA ILE A 17 -7.38 -2.63 -40.32
C ILE A 17 -8.42 -2.45 -41.43
N PHE A 18 -8.99 -3.55 -41.93
CA PHE A 18 -10.07 -3.49 -42.92
C PHE A 18 -11.30 -2.76 -42.36
N ASP A 19 -11.80 -3.16 -41.19
CA ASP A 19 -12.96 -2.53 -40.55
C ASP A 19 -12.71 -1.04 -40.27
N PHE A 20 -11.57 -0.72 -39.66
CA PHE A 20 -11.19 0.66 -39.37
C PHE A 20 -11.13 1.51 -40.65
N ALA A 21 -10.50 1.00 -41.72
CA ALA A 21 -10.44 1.71 -43.00
C ALA A 21 -11.83 1.92 -43.62
N ALA A 22 -12.69 0.90 -43.58
CA ALA A 22 -14.07 1.00 -44.06
C ALA A 22 -14.89 2.00 -43.24
N GLN A 23 -14.73 2.05 -41.91
CA GLN A 23 -15.38 3.04 -41.05
C GLN A 23 -14.89 4.46 -41.30
N GLN A 24 -13.58 4.66 -41.49
CA GLN A 24 -13.04 5.96 -41.88
C GLN A 24 -13.56 6.41 -43.25
N TYR A 25 -13.71 5.47 -44.19
CA TYR A 25 -14.38 5.75 -45.46
C TYR A 25 -15.85 6.15 -45.25
N GLY A 26 -16.59 5.40 -44.42
CA GLY A 26 -17.97 5.66 -43.98
C GLY A 26 -18.22 7.08 -43.46
N LEU A 27 -17.29 7.56 -42.62
CA LEU A 27 -17.38 8.86 -41.96
C LEU A 27 -16.95 10.02 -42.85
N ASN A 28 -15.94 9.80 -43.71
CA ASN A 28 -15.30 10.88 -44.47
C ASN A 28 -15.74 10.98 -45.94
N SER A 29 -16.47 9.99 -46.49
CA SER A 29 -17.02 10.04 -47.84
C SER A 29 -18.16 11.06 -47.96
N LYS A 30 -18.55 11.42 -49.19
CA LYS A 30 -19.82 12.11 -49.46
C LYS A 30 -20.63 11.33 -50.50
N PRO A 31 -21.88 10.94 -50.21
CA PRO A 31 -22.55 11.08 -48.92
C PRO A 31 -21.83 10.30 -47.80
N ASN A 32 -21.78 10.86 -46.59
CA ASN A 32 -21.27 10.14 -45.40
C ASN A 32 -22.41 9.34 -44.76
N MET A 33 -22.07 8.50 -43.78
CA MET A 33 -23.06 7.68 -43.05
C MET A 33 -24.22 8.51 -42.49
N LEU A 34 -23.95 9.71 -41.96
CA LEU A 34 -24.98 10.58 -41.39
C LEU A 34 -25.94 11.09 -42.48
N ASP A 35 -25.41 11.43 -43.65
CA ASP A 35 -26.20 11.85 -44.81
C ASP A 35 -27.13 10.72 -45.28
N ILE A 36 -26.62 9.49 -45.35
CA ILE A 36 -27.42 8.30 -45.72
C ILE A 36 -28.50 7.98 -44.67
N HIS A 37 -28.14 8.05 -43.40
CA HIS A 37 -29.06 7.85 -42.27
C HIS A 37 -30.21 8.87 -42.31
N ASN A 38 -29.88 10.16 -42.46
CA ASN A 38 -30.87 11.23 -42.50
C ASN A 38 -31.83 11.13 -43.70
N ARG A 39 -31.41 10.51 -44.82
CA ARG A 39 -32.27 10.27 -46.00
C ARG A 39 -33.25 9.11 -45.84
N ASN A 40 -32.94 8.16 -44.96
CA ASN A 40 -33.67 6.91 -44.77
C ASN A 40 -34.15 6.75 -43.32
N LEU A 41 -34.64 7.84 -42.71
CA LEU A 41 -35.14 7.83 -41.34
C LEU A 41 -36.36 6.90 -41.18
N SER A 42 -36.34 6.10 -40.12
CA SER A 42 -37.46 5.28 -39.68
C SER A 42 -37.84 5.63 -38.24
N PHE A 43 -39.06 5.25 -37.82
CA PHE A 43 -39.55 5.36 -36.45
C PHE A 43 -38.83 4.44 -35.44
N TRP A 44 -37.73 3.83 -35.84
CA TRP A 44 -36.92 2.90 -35.04
C TRP A 44 -35.43 3.23 -35.16
N SER A 45 -35.12 4.45 -35.59
CA SER A 45 -33.78 4.97 -35.74
C SER A 45 -33.23 5.53 -34.41
N PRO A 46 -32.03 5.12 -33.94
CA PRO A 46 -31.36 5.74 -32.81
C PRO A 46 -30.72 7.06 -33.24
N GLN A 47 -30.36 7.90 -32.27
CA GLN A 47 -29.68 9.16 -32.57
C GLN A 47 -28.23 8.89 -33.04
N PRO A 48 -27.77 9.46 -34.17
CA PRO A 48 -26.44 9.18 -34.74
C PRO A 48 -25.25 9.40 -33.80
N TYR A 49 -25.33 10.36 -32.88
CA TYR A 49 -24.23 10.63 -31.93
C TYR A 49 -24.01 9.51 -30.90
N PHE A 50 -25.07 8.76 -30.55
CA PHE A 50 -24.94 7.59 -29.67
C PHE A 50 -24.21 6.43 -30.38
N ILE A 51 -24.29 6.35 -31.71
CA ILE A 51 -23.49 5.39 -32.46
C ILE A 51 -22.00 5.72 -32.24
N GLY A 52 -21.60 6.97 -32.52
CA GLY A 52 -20.20 7.41 -32.33
C GLY A 52 -19.67 7.25 -30.88
N ALA A 53 -20.49 7.57 -29.88
CA ALA A 53 -20.10 7.46 -28.46
C ALA A 53 -19.81 6.02 -28.00
N PHE A 54 -20.36 5.01 -28.69
CA PHE A 54 -20.13 3.60 -28.38
C PHE A 54 -18.96 3.01 -29.20
N PHE A 55 -18.85 3.37 -30.49
CA PHE A 55 -17.79 2.86 -31.38
C PHE A 55 -16.38 3.35 -30.99
N THR A 56 -16.25 4.60 -30.51
CA THR A 56 -14.92 5.15 -30.17
C THR A 56 -14.23 4.41 -29.01
N PRO A 57 -14.86 4.20 -27.82
CA PRO A 57 -14.27 3.38 -26.76
C PRO A 57 -13.98 1.94 -27.21
N GLN A 58 -14.87 1.37 -28.02
CA GLN A 58 -14.72 0.00 -28.52
C GLN A 58 -13.44 -0.18 -29.34
N GLN A 59 -13.11 0.75 -30.24
CA GLN A 59 -11.88 0.70 -31.02
C GLN A 59 -10.62 0.71 -30.14
N PHE A 60 -10.61 1.50 -29.06
CA PHE A 60 -9.50 1.49 -28.11
C PHE A 60 -9.33 0.13 -27.41
N PHE A 61 -10.44 -0.50 -27.00
CA PHE A 61 -10.39 -1.85 -26.40
C PHE A 61 -9.92 -2.91 -27.39
N GLN A 62 -10.31 -2.82 -28.67
CA GLN A 62 -9.83 -3.72 -29.72
C GLN A 62 -8.32 -3.59 -29.94
N VAL A 63 -7.78 -2.37 -30.00
CA VAL A 63 -6.32 -2.14 -30.13
C VAL A 63 -5.57 -2.70 -28.92
N ALA A 64 -6.08 -2.47 -27.71
CA ALA A 64 -5.52 -3.06 -26.50
C ALA A 64 -5.53 -4.59 -26.55
N TRP A 65 -6.63 -5.19 -27.04
CA TRP A 65 -6.77 -6.64 -27.18
C TRP A 65 -5.78 -7.23 -28.19
N LEU A 66 -5.62 -6.59 -29.35
CA LEU A 66 -4.64 -6.98 -30.36
C LEU A 66 -3.20 -6.89 -29.84
N TYR A 67 -2.87 -5.84 -29.08
CA TYR A 67 -1.56 -5.70 -28.44
C TYR A 67 -1.25 -6.86 -27.50
N ARG A 68 -2.24 -7.29 -26.70
CA ARG A 68 -2.09 -8.42 -25.77
C ARG A 68 -1.96 -9.75 -26.50
N LEU A 69 -2.74 -10.00 -27.55
CA LEU A 69 -2.64 -11.21 -28.40
C LEU A 69 -1.22 -11.39 -28.97
N TRP A 70 -0.52 -10.29 -29.24
CA TRP A 70 0.85 -10.30 -29.73
C TRP A 70 1.91 -10.46 -28.63
N LYS A 71 1.67 -9.89 -27.44
CA LYS A 71 2.66 -9.85 -26.34
C LYS A 71 2.67 -11.11 -25.48
N LEU A 72 1.54 -11.78 -25.32
CA LEU A 72 1.43 -12.98 -24.48
C LEU A 72 2.28 -14.13 -25.04
N SER A 73 2.98 -14.84 -24.14
CA SER A 73 3.87 -15.93 -24.53
C SER A 73 3.23 -17.31 -24.29
N PRO A 74 3.27 -18.23 -25.27
CA PRO A 74 2.76 -19.60 -25.09
C PRO A 74 3.60 -20.42 -24.09
N ASN A 75 4.79 -19.93 -23.70
CA ASN A 75 5.74 -20.65 -22.84
C ASN A 75 5.44 -20.53 -21.34
N LYS A 76 4.48 -19.69 -20.94
CA LYS A 76 4.10 -19.50 -19.54
C LYS A 76 2.70 -20.07 -19.30
N PRO A 77 2.51 -20.97 -18.32
CA PRO A 77 1.24 -21.69 -18.12
C PRO A 77 0.05 -20.76 -17.84
N ASN A 78 0.23 -19.70 -17.04
CA ASN A 78 -0.83 -18.74 -16.74
C ASN A 78 -1.23 -17.89 -17.96
N GLU A 79 -0.27 -17.50 -18.79
CA GLU A 79 -0.50 -16.71 -20.01
C GLU A 79 -1.06 -17.58 -21.15
N LYS A 80 -0.74 -18.89 -21.16
CA LYS A 80 -1.20 -19.84 -22.19
C LYS A 80 -2.72 -20.02 -22.18
N GLN A 81 -3.33 -20.13 -21.00
CA GLN A 81 -4.79 -20.29 -20.87
C GLN A 81 -5.54 -19.06 -21.42
N GLU A 82 -5.05 -17.86 -21.10
CA GLU A 82 -5.59 -16.59 -21.58
C GLU A 82 -5.38 -16.44 -23.10
N LEU A 83 -4.19 -16.80 -23.57
CA LEU A 83 -3.86 -16.80 -24.99
C LEU A 83 -4.74 -17.77 -25.79
N ASP A 84 -5.02 -18.96 -25.25
CA ASP A 84 -5.90 -19.96 -25.86
C ASP A 84 -7.35 -19.44 -25.97
N GLU A 85 -7.83 -18.69 -24.98
CA GLU A 85 -9.14 -18.01 -25.04
C GLU A 85 -9.17 -16.96 -26.16
N MET A 86 -8.13 -16.13 -26.25
CA MET A 86 -8.02 -15.10 -27.30
C MET A 86 -7.91 -15.70 -28.70
N VAL A 87 -7.15 -16.80 -28.86
CA VAL A 87 -7.00 -17.52 -30.14
C VAL A 87 -8.32 -18.17 -30.57
N LYS A 88 -9.10 -18.72 -29.62
CA LYS A 88 -10.45 -19.24 -29.91
C LYS A 88 -11.42 -18.15 -30.37
N TYR A 89 -11.29 -16.93 -29.84
CA TYR A 89 -12.14 -15.81 -30.25
C TYR A 89 -11.72 -15.19 -31.60
N ALA A 90 -10.44 -15.23 -31.96
CA ALA A 90 -9.90 -14.55 -33.13
C ALA A 90 -10.67 -14.77 -34.46
N PRO A 91 -11.20 -15.97 -34.79
CA PRO A 91 -12.03 -16.16 -35.98
C PRO A 91 -13.38 -15.42 -35.91
N TYR A 92 -14.03 -15.44 -34.75
CA TYR A 92 -15.31 -14.73 -34.52
C TYR A 92 -15.11 -13.22 -34.55
N TYR A 93 -13.99 -12.75 -33.98
CA TYR A 93 -13.54 -11.36 -34.09
C TYR A 93 -13.34 -10.94 -35.56
N ALA A 94 -12.63 -11.75 -36.35
CA ALA A 94 -12.37 -11.46 -37.75
C ALA A 94 -13.65 -11.44 -38.59
N VAL A 95 -14.59 -12.36 -38.34
CA VAL A 95 -15.92 -12.35 -38.97
C VAL A 95 -16.69 -11.08 -38.60
N GLY A 96 -16.65 -10.65 -37.34
CA GLY A 96 -17.29 -9.42 -36.89
C GLY A 96 -16.78 -8.19 -37.63
N ASN A 97 -15.45 -7.99 -37.64
CA ASN A 97 -14.80 -6.89 -38.36
C ASN A 97 -15.08 -6.92 -39.87
N LEU A 98 -15.04 -8.10 -40.50
CA LEU A 98 -15.35 -8.23 -41.91
C LEU A 98 -16.80 -7.83 -42.21
N CYS A 99 -17.74 -8.27 -41.37
CA CYS A 99 -19.16 -7.95 -41.51
C CYS A 99 -19.44 -6.46 -41.30
N ILE A 100 -18.86 -5.83 -40.27
CA ILE A 100 -19.05 -4.39 -40.00
C ILE A 100 -18.41 -3.55 -41.12
N GLY A 101 -17.17 -3.85 -41.50
CA GLY A 101 -16.50 -3.12 -42.57
C GLY A 101 -17.22 -3.25 -43.92
N THR A 102 -17.73 -4.43 -44.24
CA THR A 102 -18.47 -4.67 -45.49
C THR A 102 -19.88 -4.08 -45.43
N TRP A 103 -20.53 -4.13 -44.28
CA TRP A 103 -21.78 -3.41 -44.02
C TRP A 103 -21.62 -1.92 -44.31
N MET A 104 -20.52 -1.31 -43.85
CA MET A 104 -20.23 0.11 -44.07
C MET A 104 -20.16 0.48 -45.56
N ILE A 105 -19.53 -0.37 -46.37
CA ILE A 105 -19.38 -0.16 -47.82
C ILE A 105 -20.75 -0.21 -48.51
N PHE A 106 -21.58 -1.22 -48.20
CA PHE A 106 -22.91 -1.34 -48.79
C PHE A 106 -23.89 -0.29 -48.24
N TRP A 107 -23.71 0.15 -47.00
CA TRP A 107 -24.47 1.23 -46.41
C TRP A 107 -24.22 2.56 -47.13
N ASN A 108 -22.96 2.92 -47.32
CA ASN A 108 -22.56 4.14 -48.03
C ASN A 108 -23.02 4.19 -49.49
N THR A 109 -23.23 3.03 -50.12
CA THR A 109 -23.74 2.93 -51.49
C THR A 109 -25.27 2.83 -51.55
N GLU A 110 -25.96 3.08 -50.43
CA GLU A 110 -27.42 2.96 -50.27
C GLU A 110 -28.00 1.55 -50.59
N GLN A 111 -27.15 0.51 -50.62
CA GLN A 111 -27.56 -0.89 -50.82
C GLN A 111 -27.97 -1.54 -49.50
N LEU A 112 -28.93 -0.94 -48.80
CA LEU A 112 -29.31 -1.25 -47.41
C LEU A 112 -29.76 -2.71 -47.20
N LYS A 113 -30.38 -3.34 -48.20
CA LYS A 113 -30.79 -4.75 -48.15
C LYS A 113 -29.60 -5.71 -48.09
N ILE A 114 -28.53 -5.39 -48.84
CA ILE A 114 -27.30 -6.20 -48.86
C ILE A 114 -26.51 -5.94 -47.59
N ALA A 115 -26.44 -4.68 -47.14
CA ALA A 115 -25.84 -4.32 -45.86
C ALA A 115 -26.46 -5.13 -44.70
N ASN A 116 -27.79 -5.25 -44.66
CA ASN A 116 -28.50 -5.98 -43.60
C ASN A 116 -28.08 -7.46 -43.48
N ILE A 117 -27.68 -8.13 -44.57
CA ILE A 117 -27.21 -9.51 -44.52
C ILE A 117 -26.00 -9.64 -43.58
N PHE A 118 -25.05 -8.70 -43.66
CA PHE A 118 -23.86 -8.70 -42.83
C PHE A 118 -24.15 -8.40 -41.35
N VAL A 119 -25.20 -7.61 -41.08
CA VAL A 119 -25.68 -7.33 -39.72
C VAL A 119 -26.24 -8.61 -39.09
N TRP A 120 -27.04 -9.37 -39.84
CA TRP A 120 -27.57 -10.67 -39.40
C TRP A 120 -26.45 -11.67 -39.13
N VAL A 121 -25.49 -11.80 -40.06
CA VAL A 121 -24.35 -12.70 -39.92
C VAL A 121 -23.51 -12.32 -38.69
N ASN A 122 -23.18 -11.04 -38.51
CA ASN A 122 -22.44 -10.58 -37.33
C ASN A 122 -23.22 -10.88 -36.04
N SER A 123 -24.46 -10.41 -35.94
CA SER A 123 -25.26 -10.50 -34.71
C SER A 123 -25.46 -11.95 -34.26
N LEU A 124 -25.82 -12.85 -35.18
CA LEU A 124 -25.98 -14.27 -34.86
C LEU A 124 -24.64 -14.90 -34.45
N THR A 125 -23.55 -14.56 -35.14
CA THR A 125 -22.22 -15.12 -34.84
C THR A 125 -21.70 -14.68 -33.48
N GLN A 126 -21.84 -13.40 -33.13
CA GLN A 126 -21.37 -12.85 -31.86
C GLN A 126 -22.24 -13.28 -30.67
N LEU A 127 -23.57 -13.30 -30.83
CA LEU A 127 -24.48 -13.81 -29.80
C LEU A 127 -24.27 -15.31 -29.57
N PHE A 128 -24.11 -16.09 -30.64
CA PHE A 128 -23.77 -17.52 -30.52
C PHE A 128 -22.47 -17.71 -29.74
N TYR A 129 -21.42 -16.97 -30.07
CA TYR A 129 -20.14 -17.06 -29.35
C TYR A 129 -20.30 -16.69 -27.86
N CYS A 130 -20.96 -15.56 -27.56
CA CYS A 130 -21.14 -15.06 -26.20
C CYS A 130 -21.97 -16.00 -25.31
N PHE A 131 -22.98 -16.68 -25.87
CA PHE A 131 -23.87 -17.55 -25.09
C PHE A 131 -23.44 -19.03 -25.06
N THR A 132 -22.63 -19.50 -26.01
CA THR A 132 -22.31 -20.94 -26.12
C THR A 132 -20.83 -21.29 -25.97
N GLN A 133 -19.91 -20.40 -26.37
CA GLN A 133 -18.47 -20.71 -26.44
C GLN A 133 -17.64 -19.91 -25.42
N LEU A 134 -18.07 -18.68 -25.10
CA LEU A 134 -17.34 -17.80 -24.21
C LEU A 134 -17.39 -18.33 -22.77
N GLN A 135 -16.22 -18.55 -22.17
CA GLN A 135 -16.10 -19.04 -20.80
C GLN A 135 -16.47 -17.95 -19.78
N SER A 136 -16.61 -18.34 -18.51
CA SER A 136 -16.88 -17.38 -17.43
C SER A 136 -15.69 -16.44 -17.24
N MET A 137 -15.96 -15.14 -17.08
CA MET A 137 -14.91 -14.11 -17.03
C MET A 137 -14.07 -14.24 -15.76
N ASN A 138 -12.74 -14.27 -15.92
CA ASN A 138 -11.81 -14.21 -14.78
C ASN A 138 -11.53 -12.75 -14.41
N THR A 139 -12.08 -12.30 -13.28
CA THR A 139 -11.99 -10.89 -12.85
C THR A 139 -10.61 -10.47 -12.33
N LYS A 140 -9.66 -11.40 -12.15
CA LYS A 140 -8.26 -11.10 -11.79
C LYS A 140 -7.36 -10.92 -13.01
N SER A 141 -7.76 -11.47 -14.16
CA SER A 141 -7.01 -11.39 -15.41
C SER A 141 -7.50 -10.22 -16.25
N TRP A 142 -6.60 -9.30 -16.56
CA TRP A 142 -6.90 -8.21 -17.49
C TRP A 142 -7.19 -8.72 -18.90
N ASP A 143 -6.55 -9.81 -19.33
CA ASP A 143 -6.69 -10.38 -20.66
C ASP A 143 -8.04 -11.07 -20.88
N SER A 144 -8.52 -11.76 -19.87
CA SER A 144 -9.88 -12.33 -19.86
C SER A 144 -10.92 -11.21 -19.88
N ILE A 145 -10.80 -10.19 -19.01
CA ILE A 145 -11.70 -9.03 -19.00
C ILE A 145 -11.75 -8.36 -20.38
N LEU A 146 -10.59 -8.14 -20.99
CA LEU A 146 -10.49 -7.47 -22.28
C LEU A 146 -11.14 -8.28 -23.41
N THR A 147 -10.99 -9.60 -23.40
CA THR A 147 -11.65 -10.50 -24.36
C THR A 147 -13.17 -10.47 -24.21
N HIS A 148 -13.69 -10.46 -22.97
CA HIS A 148 -15.12 -10.33 -22.71
C HIS A 148 -15.67 -8.96 -23.10
N VAL A 149 -14.94 -7.88 -22.83
CA VAL A 149 -15.34 -6.52 -23.24
C VAL A 149 -15.42 -6.43 -24.77
N VAL A 150 -14.41 -6.91 -25.49
CA VAL A 150 -14.43 -6.90 -26.97
C VAL A 150 -15.56 -7.80 -27.48
N ALA A 151 -15.62 -9.08 -27.09
CA ALA A 151 -16.63 -10.00 -27.61
C ALA A 151 -18.07 -9.54 -27.36
N LYS A 152 -18.36 -9.04 -26.15
CA LYS A 152 -19.72 -8.65 -25.77
C LYS A 152 -20.13 -7.28 -26.31
N SER A 153 -19.19 -6.37 -26.52
CA SER A 153 -19.48 -5.11 -27.21
C SER A 153 -19.82 -5.33 -28.69
N PHE A 154 -19.12 -6.25 -29.37
CA PHE A 154 -19.50 -6.69 -30.72
C PHE A 154 -20.89 -7.31 -30.78
N ALA A 155 -21.26 -8.12 -29.78
CA ALA A 155 -22.60 -8.69 -29.67
C ALA A 155 -23.67 -7.63 -29.39
N GLY A 156 -23.38 -6.66 -28.51
CA GLY A 156 -24.27 -5.54 -28.18
C GLY A 156 -24.61 -4.67 -29.40
N ILE A 157 -23.59 -4.20 -30.12
CA ILE A 157 -23.77 -3.42 -31.36
C ILE A 157 -24.65 -4.16 -32.37
N GLY A 158 -24.42 -5.47 -32.53
CA GLY A 158 -25.23 -6.29 -33.44
C GLY A 158 -26.73 -6.24 -33.11
N VAL A 159 -27.12 -6.19 -31.83
CA VAL A 159 -28.53 -6.11 -31.44
C VAL A 159 -29.15 -4.76 -31.84
N LEU A 160 -28.47 -3.66 -31.57
CA LEU A 160 -28.90 -2.33 -32.02
C LEU A 160 -29.00 -2.25 -33.53
N ASP A 161 -27.97 -2.69 -34.24
CA ASP A 161 -27.88 -2.61 -35.69
C ASP A 161 -28.91 -3.51 -36.37
N LEU A 162 -29.20 -4.68 -35.80
CA LEU A 162 -30.25 -5.57 -36.29
C LEU A 162 -31.61 -4.90 -36.17
N VAL A 163 -31.90 -4.23 -35.05
CA VAL A 163 -33.16 -3.50 -34.86
C VAL A 163 -33.22 -2.26 -35.77
N HIS A 164 -32.13 -1.49 -35.85
CA HIS A 164 -32.02 -0.28 -36.64
C HIS A 164 -32.15 -0.57 -38.15
N ASN A 165 -31.38 -1.51 -38.69
CA ASN A 165 -31.30 -1.77 -40.13
C ASN A 165 -32.53 -2.49 -40.67
N THR A 166 -33.19 -3.31 -39.84
CA THR A 166 -34.49 -3.91 -40.19
C THR A 166 -35.61 -2.86 -40.27
N SER A 167 -35.40 -1.68 -39.70
CA SER A 167 -36.38 -0.59 -39.77
C SER A 167 -36.09 0.42 -40.89
N VAL A 168 -34.84 0.89 -41.00
CA VAL A 168 -34.41 1.89 -42.00
C VAL A 168 -34.52 1.35 -43.44
N ALA A 169 -34.20 0.08 -43.65
CA ALA A 169 -34.17 -0.51 -44.99
C ALA A 169 -35.54 -1.03 -45.50
N TYR A 170 -36.47 -1.35 -44.60
CA TYR A 170 -37.72 -2.05 -44.96
C TYR A 170 -38.98 -1.25 -44.67
N PHE A 171 -38.94 -0.29 -43.73
CA PHE A 171 -40.12 0.39 -43.21
C PHE A 171 -39.87 1.88 -43.00
N LYS A 172 -39.78 2.61 -44.12
CA LYS A 172 -39.73 4.07 -44.10
C LYS A 172 -41.07 4.61 -43.55
N ASP A 173 -40.99 5.47 -42.54
CA ASP A 173 -42.15 6.16 -41.92
C ASP A 173 -43.26 5.26 -41.34
N ALA A 174 -43.01 3.95 -41.12
CA ALA A 174 -44.01 3.05 -40.55
C ALA A 174 -43.92 2.98 -39.01
N ALA A 175 -45.05 3.20 -38.34
CA ALA A 175 -45.14 3.04 -36.89
C ALA A 175 -45.14 1.55 -36.49
N PRO A 176 -44.59 1.18 -35.32
CA PRO A 176 -44.60 -0.20 -34.89
C PRO A 176 -45.97 -0.71 -34.49
N SER A 177 -46.31 -1.89 -35.00
CA SER A 177 -47.47 -2.65 -34.55
C SER A 177 -47.31 -3.07 -33.08
N THR A 178 -48.43 -3.31 -32.41
CA THR A 178 -48.46 -3.80 -31.02
C THR A 178 -47.66 -5.10 -30.85
N ALA A 179 -47.66 -5.97 -31.87
CA ALA A 179 -46.87 -7.19 -31.88
C ALA A 179 -45.37 -6.91 -31.83
N ILE A 180 -44.87 -5.95 -32.64
CA ILE A 180 -43.44 -5.57 -32.64
C ILE A 180 -43.07 -4.97 -31.30
N LYS A 181 -43.89 -4.09 -30.74
CA LYS A 181 -43.66 -3.49 -29.41
C LYS A 181 -43.52 -4.54 -28.31
N ALA A 182 -44.36 -5.57 -28.33
CA ALA A 182 -44.30 -6.69 -27.38
C ALA A 182 -43.07 -7.58 -27.61
N ILE A 183 -42.75 -7.91 -28.87
CA ILE A 183 -41.58 -8.70 -29.25
C ILE A 183 -40.29 -8.01 -28.83
N THR A 184 -40.18 -6.69 -29.00
CA THR A 184 -39.01 -5.91 -28.56
C THR A 184 -38.86 -5.97 -27.04
N GLY A 185 -39.94 -5.72 -26.27
CA GLY A 185 -39.88 -5.82 -24.82
C GLY A 185 -39.48 -7.21 -24.32
N LEU A 186 -40.10 -8.27 -24.88
CA LEU A 186 -39.79 -9.66 -24.54
C LEU A 186 -38.38 -10.08 -24.97
N GLY A 187 -37.93 -9.64 -26.15
CA GLY A 187 -36.61 -9.95 -26.68
C GLY A 187 -35.48 -9.34 -25.83
N PHE A 188 -35.59 -8.05 -25.50
CA PHE A 188 -34.60 -7.39 -24.62
C PHE A 188 -34.65 -7.95 -23.19
N ALA A 189 -35.83 -8.27 -22.66
CA ALA A 189 -35.95 -8.92 -21.36
C ALA A 189 -35.34 -10.34 -21.34
N GLY A 190 -35.54 -11.12 -22.41
CA GLY A 190 -34.96 -12.45 -22.56
C GLY A 190 -33.44 -12.41 -22.68
N LEU A 191 -32.90 -11.50 -23.50
CA LEU A 191 -31.46 -11.27 -23.60
C LEU A 191 -30.87 -10.77 -22.27
N ALA A 192 -31.56 -9.85 -21.58
CA ALA A 192 -31.17 -9.35 -20.26
C ALA A 192 -31.07 -10.46 -19.21
N ALA A 193 -32.00 -11.40 -19.21
CA ALA A 193 -32.00 -12.54 -18.28
C ALA A 193 -30.79 -13.47 -18.51
N GLY A 194 -30.27 -13.54 -19.73
CA GLY A 194 -29.05 -14.28 -20.07
C GLY A 194 -27.75 -13.49 -19.88
N SER A 195 -27.82 -12.17 -19.80
CA SER A 195 -26.66 -11.27 -19.94
C SER A 195 -25.94 -10.97 -18.62
N ASP A 196 -24.63 -10.75 -18.70
CA ASP A 196 -23.83 -10.20 -17.60
C ASP A 196 -23.82 -8.67 -17.62
N TRP A 197 -23.08 -8.04 -16.71
CA TRP A 197 -23.00 -6.58 -16.62
C TRP A 197 -22.56 -5.90 -17.92
N ILE A 198 -21.66 -6.52 -18.69
CA ILE A 198 -21.11 -5.93 -19.92
C ILE A 198 -22.16 -5.98 -21.04
N LEU A 199 -22.66 -7.17 -21.38
CA LEU A 199 -23.65 -7.31 -22.45
C LEU A 199 -24.98 -6.61 -22.06
N GLY A 200 -25.39 -6.73 -20.80
CA GLY A 200 -26.57 -6.06 -20.27
C GLY A 200 -26.47 -4.54 -20.31
N GLY A 201 -25.27 -3.98 -20.04
CA GLY A 201 -25.01 -2.55 -20.20
C GLY A 201 -25.17 -2.09 -21.64
N CYS A 202 -24.72 -2.89 -22.62
CA CYS A 202 -24.91 -2.60 -24.05
C CYS A 202 -26.40 -2.60 -24.42
N LEU A 203 -27.16 -3.60 -23.97
CA LEU A 203 -28.62 -3.67 -24.24
C LEU A 203 -29.39 -2.49 -23.66
N VAL A 204 -29.03 -2.03 -22.46
CA VAL A 204 -29.62 -0.85 -21.83
C VAL A 204 -29.26 0.41 -22.61
N TYR A 205 -27.99 0.53 -23.02
CA TYR A 205 -27.53 1.62 -23.86
C TYR A 205 -28.32 1.73 -25.17
N ASP A 206 -28.52 0.60 -25.86
CA ASP A 206 -29.25 0.53 -27.12
C ASP A 206 -30.70 1.03 -26.98
N LEU A 207 -31.39 0.61 -25.91
CA LEU A 207 -32.75 1.05 -25.62
C LEU A 207 -32.82 2.55 -25.29
N ILE A 208 -31.81 3.10 -24.61
CA ILE A 208 -31.71 4.55 -24.34
C ILE A 208 -31.45 5.31 -25.64
N ALA A 209 -30.51 4.84 -26.48
CA ALA A 209 -30.19 5.48 -27.76
C ALA A 209 -31.41 5.52 -28.69
N LEU A 210 -32.21 4.45 -28.71
CA LEU A 210 -33.49 4.39 -29.42
C LEU A 210 -34.53 5.33 -28.77
N SER A 211 -34.67 5.32 -27.44
CA SER A 211 -35.61 6.18 -26.72
C SER A 211 -35.36 7.67 -26.99
N VAL A 212 -34.10 8.10 -26.94
CA VAL A 212 -33.70 9.48 -27.22
C VAL A 212 -33.94 9.82 -28.68
N GLY A 213 -33.53 8.96 -29.62
CA GLY A 213 -33.82 9.16 -31.05
C GLY A 213 -35.32 9.36 -31.32
N GLN A 214 -36.16 8.50 -30.74
CA GLN A 214 -37.62 8.56 -30.95
C GLN A 214 -38.31 9.77 -30.31
N SER A 215 -37.71 10.39 -29.29
CA SER A 215 -38.23 11.63 -28.70
C SER A 215 -38.15 12.82 -29.67
N ILE A 216 -37.18 12.81 -30.59
CA ILE A 216 -36.91 13.89 -31.54
C ILE A 216 -37.84 13.80 -32.76
N TYR A 217 -38.22 12.58 -33.18
CA TYR A 217 -39.00 12.33 -34.40
C TYR A 217 -40.53 12.29 -34.20
N GLY A 218 -41.05 12.72 -33.05
CA GLY A 218 -42.47 13.05 -32.89
C GLY A 218 -43.37 12.00 -32.24
N SER A 219 -42.82 10.96 -31.59
CA SER A 219 -43.62 10.01 -30.81
C SER A 219 -43.12 9.84 -29.37
N SER A 220 -43.71 10.67 -28.50
CA SER A 220 -43.49 10.63 -27.06
C SER A 220 -43.89 9.28 -26.44
N SER A 221 -45.00 8.67 -26.90
CA SER A 221 -45.51 7.42 -26.34
C SER A 221 -44.56 6.23 -26.57
N TRP A 222 -43.99 6.09 -27.77
CA TRP A 222 -43.04 5.01 -28.05
C TRP A 222 -41.68 5.24 -27.39
N SER A 223 -41.20 6.49 -27.38
CA SER A 223 -39.98 6.89 -26.68
C SER A 223 -40.06 6.54 -25.19
N GLN A 224 -41.15 6.92 -24.52
CA GLN A 224 -41.38 6.58 -23.11
C GLN A 224 -41.42 5.07 -22.87
N MET A 225 -41.98 4.29 -23.80
CA MET A 225 -42.04 2.84 -23.67
C MET A 225 -40.67 2.17 -23.82
N LEU A 226 -39.84 2.65 -24.75
CA LEU A 226 -38.44 2.24 -24.89
C LEU A 226 -37.61 2.60 -23.66
N GLY A 227 -37.81 3.80 -23.09
CA GLY A 227 -37.21 4.20 -21.82
C GLY A 227 -37.64 3.27 -20.67
N GLY A 228 -38.93 2.89 -20.63
CA GLY A 228 -39.45 1.90 -19.69
C GLY A 228 -38.80 0.51 -19.86
N PHE A 229 -38.61 0.06 -21.10
CA PHE A 229 -37.88 -1.18 -21.39
C PHE A 229 -36.41 -1.08 -20.98
N ALA A 230 -35.76 0.07 -21.12
CA ALA A 230 -34.38 0.27 -20.68
C ALA A 230 -34.25 0.07 -19.15
N VAL A 231 -35.16 0.69 -18.38
CA VAL A 231 -35.22 0.54 -16.92
C VAL A 231 -35.51 -0.91 -16.53
N GLY A 232 -36.47 -1.57 -17.19
CA GLY A 232 -36.79 -2.97 -16.96
C GLY A 232 -35.61 -3.91 -17.26
N THR A 233 -34.92 -3.68 -18.38
CA THR A 233 -33.71 -4.41 -18.78
C THR A 233 -32.60 -4.22 -17.74
N ALA A 234 -32.35 -2.99 -17.29
CA ALA A 234 -31.38 -2.69 -16.25
C ALA A 234 -31.71 -3.38 -14.91
N ALA A 235 -33.00 -3.42 -14.54
CA ALA A 235 -33.45 -4.13 -13.34
C ALA A 235 -33.25 -5.64 -13.46
N ILE A 236 -33.57 -6.26 -14.60
CA ILE A 236 -33.36 -7.69 -14.86
C ILE A 236 -31.86 -8.03 -14.81
N VAL A 237 -31.02 -7.25 -15.49
CA VAL A 237 -29.56 -7.41 -15.48
C VAL A 237 -29.00 -7.27 -14.06
N GLY A 238 -29.44 -6.25 -13.32
CA GLY A 238 -29.03 -6.01 -11.94
C GLY A 238 -29.42 -7.16 -11.01
N LEU A 239 -30.69 -7.60 -11.07
CA LEU A 239 -31.21 -8.70 -10.26
C LEU A 239 -30.52 -10.03 -10.59
N ARG A 240 -30.39 -10.35 -11.89
CA ARG A 240 -29.72 -11.58 -12.35
C ARG A 240 -28.27 -11.64 -11.89
N ASN A 241 -27.52 -10.55 -12.07
CA ASN A 241 -26.10 -10.53 -11.69
C ASN A 241 -25.89 -10.45 -10.18
N TYR A 242 -26.87 -9.94 -9.42
CA TYR A 242 -26.88 -10.02 -7.97
C TYR A 242 -27.14 -11.45 -7.47
N ILE A 243 -28.14 -12.15 -8.04
CA ILE A 243 -28.52 -13.51 -7.62
C ILE A 243 -27.49 -14.55 -8.07
N LYS A 244 -26.99 -14.44 -9.31
CA LYS A 244 -26.05 -15.40 -9.89
C LYS A 244 -24.91 -14.64 -10.58
N PRO A 245 -23.89 -14.19 -9.81
CA PRO A 245 -22.75 -13.49 -10.38
C PRO A 245 -22.04 -14.40 -11.40
N PRO A 246 -21.84 -13.95 -12.65
CA PRO A 246 -21.28 -14.77 -13.75
C PRO A 246 -19.76 -14.90 -13.69
N TYR A 247 -19.16 -14.64 -12.54
CA TYR A 247 -17.72 -14.52 -12.35
C TYR A 247 -17.22 -15.68 -11.50
N VAL A 248 -16.28 -16.43 -12.04
CA VAL A 248 -15.61 -17.49 -11.30
C VAL A 248 -14.61 -16.84 -10.34
N ARG A 249 -14.90 -16.86 -9.03
CA ARG A 249 -13.90 -16.63 -7.98
C ARG A 249 -13.11 -17.94 -7.76
N SER A 250 -12.40 -18.46 -8.77
CA SER A 250 -11.49 -19.58 -8.50
C SER A 250 -10.11 -19.05 -8.12
N GLU A 251 -9.51 -19.70 -7.14
CA GLU A 251 -8.06 -19.72 -7.00
C GLU A 251 -7.47 -20.38 -8.23
N TYR A 252 -6.34 -19.86 -8.68
CA TYR A 252 -5.52 -20.50 -9.70
C TYR A 252 -5.03 -21.83 -9.12
N LYS A 253 -5.66 -22.95 -9.48
CA LYS A 253 -5.00 -24.25 -9.38
C LYS A 253 -4.01 -24.34 -10.53
N SER A 254 -2.73 -24.44 -10.20
CA SER A 254 -1.65 -24.65 -11.14
C SER A 254 -1.88 -25.94 -11.93
N ILE A 255 -1.70 -25.88 -13.25
CA ILE A 255 -1.86 -26.99 -14.20
C ILE A 255 -0.96 -28.20 -13.85
N GLU A 256 0.05 -28.03 -12.99
CA GLU A 256 0.86 -29.14 -12.45
C GLU A 256 0.06 -30.15 -11.60
N GLN A 257 -1.14 -29.81 -11.11
CA GLN A 257 -1.94 -30.75 -10.29
C GLN A 257 -2.77 -31.75 -11.10
N ASP A 258 -3.14 -31.45 -12.35
CA ASP A 258 -3.97 -32.37 -13.15
C ASP A 258 -3.14 -33.44 -13.90
N GLU A 259 -1.90 -33.14 -14.30
CA GLU A 259 -0.98 -34.16 -14.87
C GLU A 259 -0.42 -35.13 -13.80
N VAL A 260 -0.41 -34.71 -12.53
CA VAL A 260 0.01 -35.56 -11.40
C VAL A 260 -1.13 -36.46 -10.93
N ASP A 261 -2.39 -36.02 -11.01
CA ASP A 261 -3.53 -36.82 -10.54
C ASP A 261 -3.89 -37.98 -11.51
N ASP A 262 -3.65 -37.83 -12.82
CA ASP A 262 -3.91 -38.88 -13.82
C ASP A 262 -2.80 -39.96 -13.88
N ARG A 263 -1.53 -39.61 -13.59
CA ARG A 263 -0.46 -40.61 -13.43
C ARG A 263 -0.58 -41.41 -12.14
N THR A 264 -1.20 -40.84 -11.11
CA THR A 264 -1.35 -41.51 -9.80
C THR A 264 -2.49 -42.54 -9.83
N ARG A 265 -3.50 -42.37 -10.71
CA ARG A 265 -4.60 -43.35 -10.85
C ARG A 265 -4.27 -44.61 -11.64
N TYR A 266 -3.29 -44.57 -12.55
CA TYR A 266 -2.92 -45.75 -13.35
C TYR A 266 -1.97 -46.73 -12.64
N THR A 267 -1.35 -46.33 -11.54
CA THR A 267 -0.35 -47.16 -10.83
C THR A 267 -0.93 -47.92 -9.63
N LEU A 268 -2.14 -47.56 -9.17
CA LEU A 268 -2.75 -48.10 -7.95
C LEU A 268 -3.74 -49.26 -8.17
N SER A 269 -3.94 -49.73 -9.41
CA SER A 269 -4.88 -50.83 -9.71
C SER A 269 -4.26 -52.23 -9.79
N THR A 270 -2.94 -52.40 -9.59
CA THR A 270 -2.24 -53.65 -9.99
C THR A 270 -1.55 -54.45 -8.89
N LEU A 271 -1.72 -54.14 -7.59
CA LEU A 271 -1.11 -54.95 -6.53
C LEU A 271 -2.14 -55.37 -5.47
N ARG A 272 -2.79 -56.50 -5.72
CA ARG A 272 -3.47 -57.32 -4.70
C ARG A 272 -2.46 -58.30 -4.09
N TYR A 273 -2.39 -58.35 -2.75
CA TYR A 273 -2.02 -59.55 -1.99
C TYR A 273 -2.89 -59.65 -0.72
N PRO A 274 -3.11 -60.85 -0.16
CA PRO A 274 -4.35 -61.23 0.52
C PRO A 274 -4.35 -60.98 2.04
N GLN A 275 -5.56 -60.83 2.56
CA GLN A 275 -5.90 -60.76 3.98
C GLN A 275 -5.52 -62.04 4.75
N LEU A 276 -5.04 -61.88 5.98
CA LEU A 276 -5.21 -62.88 7.04
C LEU A 276 -5.76 -62.19 8.30
N ASP A 277 -6.98 -62.57 8.67
CA ASP A 277 -7.62 -62.36 9.97
C ASP A 277 -6.82 -63.05 11.10
N ILE A 278 -6.87 -62.52 12.32
CA ILE A 278 -7.13 -63.29 13.55
C ILE A 278 -7.64 -62.34 14.62
N ALA A 279 -8.93 -62.49 14.91
CA ALA A 279 -9.57 -62.10 16.15
C ALA A 279 -9.33 -63.20 17.21
N THR A 280 -8.70 -62.85 18.34
CA THR A 280 -8.67 -63.69 19.56
C THR A 280 -8.57 -62.81 20.83
N MET A 281 -9.74 -62.38 21.33
CA MET A 281 -10.20 -62.49 22.74
C MET A 281 -9.37 -61.92 23.93
N PRO A 282 -9.91 -61.75 25.17
CA PRO A 282 -10.96 -60.83 25.59
C PRO A 282 -10.65 -60.25 27.00
N PHE A 283 -10.06 -59.05 27.15
CA PHE A 283 -9.80 -58.49 28.50
C PHE A 283 -10.13 -57.00 28.68
N LEU A 284 -10.80 -56.36 27.72
CA LEU A 284 -11.05 -54.90 27.76
C LEU A 284 -12.52 -54.56 27.48
N LYS A 285 -13.46 -55.16 28.23
CA LYS A 285 -14.89 -54.80 28.15
C LYS A 285 -15.44 -54.09 29.39
N ARG A 286 -14.58 -53.70 30.33
CA ARG A 286 -15.00 -52.97 31.55
C ARG A 286 -14.55 -51.50 31.59
N THR A 287 -13.71 -51.06 30.67
CA THR A 287 -13.21 -49.67 30.60
C THR A 287 -13.91 -48.80 29.56
N GLU A 288 -14.67 -49.39 28.62
CA GLU A 288 -15.36 -48.62 27.58
C GLU A 288 -16.59 -47.86 28.10
N ASN A 289 -17.31 -48.40 29.09
CA ASN A 289 -18.52 -47.74 29.61
C ASN A 289 -18.20 -46.59 30.57
N ASP A 290 -17.12 -46.68 31.35
CA ASP A 290 -16.68 -45.58 32.24
C ASP A 290 -16.01 -44.46 31.42
N ALA A 291 -15.32 -44.80 30.32
CA ALA A 291 -14.78 -43.84 29.37
C ALA A 291 -15.89 -43.09 28.59
N ALA A 292 -17.00 -43.76 28.27
CA ALA A 292 -18.13 -43.13 27.56
C ALA A 292 -18.87 -42.09 28.42
N GLN A 293 -18.97 -42.31 29.73
CA GLN A 293 -19.60 -41.37 30.67
C GLN A 293 -18.68 -40.18 31.01
N ALA A 294 -17.37 -40.40 31.13
CA ALA A 294 -16.39 -39.31 31.30
C ALA A 294 -16.25 -38.45 30.03
N ALA A 295 -16.28 -39.06 28.85
CA ALA A 295 -16.20 -38.34 27.57
C ALA A 295 -17.43 -37.45 27.28
N GLN A 296 -18.59 -37.76 27.86
CA GLN A 296 -19.76 -36.87 27.77
C GLN A 296 -19.69 -35.66 28.70
N LEU A 297 -18.96 -35.76 29.83
CA LEU A 297 -18.72 -34.65 30.74
C LEU A 297 -17.58 -33.74 30.25
N GLU A 298 -16.53 -34.29 29.64
CA GLU A 298 -15.45 -33.50 29.00
C GLU A 298 -15.91 -32.76 27.74
N LYS A 299 -16.86 -33.32 26.96
CA LYS A 299 -17.43 -32.63 25.78
C LYS A 299 -18.18 -31.34 26.11
N LYS A 300 -18.44 -31.05 27.39
CA LYS A 300 -19.10 -29.81 27.82
C LYS A 300 -18.14 -28.76 28.40
N ALA A 301 -16.83 -29.03 28.50
CA ALA A 301 -15.91 -28.17 29.28
C ALA A 301 -14.57 -27.78 28.62
N SER A 302 -14.25 -28.15 27.38
CA SER A 302 -12.97 -27.76 26.76
C SER A 302 -13.06 -27.57 25.23
N PRO A 303 -12.71 -26.38 24.68
CA PRO A 303 -12.65 -26.17 23.23
C PRO A 303 -11.40 -26.84 22.64
N THR A 304 -11.60 -27.61 21.58
CA THR A 304 -10.59 -28.34 20.79
C THR A 304 -9.69 -27.37 20.00
N PRO A 305 -8.36 -27.62 19.87
CA PRO A 305 -7.45 -26.76 19.10
C PRO A 305 -7.59 -27.06 17.61
N GLY A 306 -8.38 -26.24 16.91
CA GLY A 306 -8.33 -26.14 15.46
C GLY A 306 -7.18 -25.24 15.04
N ASN A 307 -6.56 -25.56 13.89
CA ASN A 307 -5.60 -24.72 13.19
C ASN A 307 -6.04 -23.24 13.22
N GLY A 308 -5.41 -22.46 14.08
CA GLY A 308 -5.68 -21.04 14.22
C GLY A 308 -4.37 -20.30 14.11
N GLU A 309 -4.17 -19.62 12.99
CA GLU A 309 -3.62 -18.26 13.11
C GLU A 309 -4.33 -17.62 14.30
N LEU A 310 -3.57 -17.09 15.27
CA LEU A 310 -4.14 -16.29 16.35
C LEU A 310 -5.11 -15.30 15.69
N PRO A 311 -6.41 -15.30 16.05
CA PRO A 311 -7.36 -14.43 15.38
C PRO A 311 -6.82 -13.01 15.53
N ALA A 312 -6.59 -12.34 14.40
CA ALA A 312 -6.28 -10.92 14.37
C ALA A 312 -7.18 -10.22 15.39
N PRO A 313 -6.65 -9.32 16.23
CA PRO A 313 -7.35 -8.79 17.40
C PRO A 313 -8.78 -8.43 16.97
N THR A 314 -9.76 -9.13 17.55
CA THR A 314 -11.16 -9.07 17.12
C THR A 314 -11.78 -7.76 17.61
N GLN A 315 -11.25 -6.64 17.15
CA GLN A 315 -11.92 -5.35 17.26
C GLN A 315 -13.22 -5.43 16.48
N ARG A 316 -14.34 -5.46 17.21
CA ARG A 316 -15.65 -5.41 16.61
C ARG A 316 -15.93 -3.98 16.17
N ILE A 317 -16.60 -3.84 15.02
CA ILE A 317 -17.08 -2.53 14.56
C ILE A 317 -18.23 -2.12 15.47
N THR A 318 -17.96 -1.21 16.41
CA THR A 318 -18.97 -0.72 17.34
C THR A 318 -19.83 0.37 16.70
N PHE A 319 -21.13 0.40 16.99
CA PHE A 319 -22.03 1.51 16.61
C PHE A 319 -21.47 2.87 17.05
N LEU A 320 -20.91 2.95 18.26
CA LEU A 320 -20.26 4.15 18.79
C LEU A 320 -19.11 4.65 17.90
N ALA A 321 -18.29 3.75 17.35
CA ALA A 321 -17.16 4.12 16.49
C ALA A 321 -17.65 4.65 15.12
N ILE A 322 -18.68 4.04 14.55
CA ILE A 322 -19.34 4.54 13.34
C ILE A 322 -20.01 5.89 13.61
N PHE A 323 -20.76 6.00 14.70
CA PHE A 323 -21.47 7.22 15.10
C PHE A 323 -20.50 8.39 15.33
N LEU A 324 -19.40 8.15 16.04
CA LEU A 324 -18.31 9.12 16.22
C LEU A 324 -17.73 9.55 14.87
N GLY A 325 -17.45 8.60 13.98
CA GLY A 325 -16.95 8.87 12.65
C GLY A 325 -17.91 9.75 11.82
N LEU A 326 -19.21 9.47 11.87
CA LEU A 326 -20.25 10.22 11.18
C LEU A 326 -20.44 11.64 11.74
N VAL A 327 -20.52 11.78 13.07
CA VAL A 327 -20.63 13.08 13.74
C VAL A 327 -19.40 13.95 13.45
N ALA A 328 -18.20 13.38 13.53
CA ALA A 328 -16.98 14.09 13.16
C ALA A 328 -16.99 14.49 11.67
N SER A 329 -17.51 13.63 10.78
CA SER A 329 -17.61 13.91 9.34
C SER A 329 -18.49 15.12 9.00
N ILE A 330 -19.37 15.57 9.92
CA ILE A 330 -20.16 16.81 9.75
C ILE A 330 -19.23 18.02 9.55
N GLY A 331 -18.01 18.02 10.07
CA GLY A 331 -17.04 19.08 9.78
C GLY A 331 -16.67 19.17 8.29
N GLY A 332 -16.58 18.02 7.60
CA GLY A 332 -16.44 17.99 6.14
C GLY A 332 -17.68 18.51 5.44
N PHE A 333 -18.87 18.13 5.93
CA PHE A 333 -20.14 18.65 5.40
C PHE A 333 -20.22 20.17 5.50
N MET A 334 -19.85 20.75 6.65
CA MET A 334 -19.81 22.21 6.82
C MET A 334 -18.88 22.89 5.83
N PHE A 335 -17.67 22.34 5.65
CA PHE A 335 -16.73 22.86 4.65
C PHE A 335 -17.37 22.87 3.26
N GLY A 336 -17.96 21.74 2.85
CA GLY A 336 -18.64 21.62 1.56
C GLY A 336 -19.84 22.55 1.42
N TYR A 337 -20.66 22.67 2.46
CA TYR A 337 -21.87 23.48 2.47
C TYR A 337 -21.55 24.97 2.29
N VAL A 338 -20.61 25.50 3.09
CA VAL A 338 -20.20 26.92 3.01
C VAL A 338 -19.50 27.23 1.67
N SER A 339 -18.86 26.22 1.08
CA SER A 339 -18.24 26.30 -0.26
C SER A 339 -19.28 26.31 -1.38
N GLY A 340 -20.34 25.51 -1.29
CA GLY A 340 -21.39 25.43 -2.32
C GLY A 340 -22.37 26.61 -2.30
N GLN A 341 -22.77 27.09 -1.10
CA GLN A 341 -23.81 28.11 -0.94
C GLN A 341 -23.47 29.44 -1.64
N ILE A 342 -22.17 29.79 -1.71
CA ILE A 342 -21.76 31.08 -2.27
C ILE A 342 -22.01 31.15 -3.78
N SER A 343 -22.13 30.00 -4.45
CA SER A 343 -22.41 29.93 -5.87
C SER A 343 -23.78 30.51 -6.20
N GLY A 344 -24.82 30.20 -5.44
CA GLY A 344 -26.16 30.72 -5.68
C GLY A 344 -26.32 32.21 -5.37
N PHE A 345 -25.62 32.72 -4.36
CA PHE A 345 -25.92 34.03 -3.77
C PHE A 345 -25.82 35.18 -4.76
N PHE A 346 -24.80 35.20 -5.63
CA PHE A 346 -24.62 36.28 -6.61
C PHE A 346 -25.73 36.32 -7.67
N ALA A 347 -26.42 35.20 -7.90
CA ALA A 347 -27.55 35.12 -8.83
C ALA A 347 -28.91 35.41 -8.15
N MET A 348 -28.96 35.61 -6.83
CA MET A 348 -30.19 35.95 -6.11
C MET A 348 -30.46 37.46 -6.13
N ARG A 349 -31.70 37.84 -6.46
CA ARG A 349 -32.08 39.27 -6.64
C ARG A 349 -31.94 40.12 -5.38
N ASP A 350 -32.42 39.65 -4.22
CA ASP A 350 -32.32 40.41 -2.97
C ASP A 350 -30.86 40.59 -2.54
N TYR A 351 -30.04 39.55 -2.66
CA TYR A 351 -28.61 39.62 -2.34
C TYR A 351 -27.87 40.63 -3.23
N ALA A 352 -28.11 40.59 -4.54
CA ALA A 352 -27.57 41.57 -5.49
C ALA A 352 -28.03 43.00 -5.17
N SER A 353 -29.31 43.20 -4.84
CA SER A 353 -29.85 44.52 -4.50
C SER A 353 -29.25 45.16 -3.24
N ARG A 354 -28.79 44.34 -2.29
CA ARG A 354 -28.24 44.81 -1.01
C ARG A 354 -26.75 45.12 -1.08
N PHE A 355 -26.00 44.30 -1.79
CA PHE A 355 -24.54 44.30 -1.73
C PHE A 355 -23.88 44.65 -3.08
N GLY A 356 -24.64 44.64 -4.17
CA GLY A 356 -24.20 45.03 -5.51
C GLY A 356 -24.41 46.52 -5.79
N ALA A 357 -23.82 46.99 -6.88
CA ALA A 357 -24.01 48.35 -7.38
C ALA A 357 -25.07 48.37 -8.48
N LEU A 358 -25.88 49.44 -8.51
CA LEU A 358 -26.86 49.67 -9.58
C LEU A 358 -26.13 50.07 -10.86
N GLN A 359 -26.31 49.28 -11.92
CA GLN A 359 -25.80 49.61 -13.25
C GLN A 359 -26.80 50.45 -14.07
N PRO A 360 -26.34 51.11 -15.16
CA PRO A 360 -27.20 51.95 -16.02
C PRO A 360 -28.35 51.19 -16.70
N ASP A 361 -28.26 49.87 -16.79
CA ASP A 361 -29.26 48.94 -17.30
C ASP A 361 -30.40 48.62 -16.31
N GLY A 362 -30.33 49.16 -15.08
CA GLY A 362 -31.30 48.94 -14.02
C GLY A 362 -31.10 47.63 -13.24
N LEU A 363 -30.03 46.86 -13.52
CA LEU A 363 -29.70 45.63 -12.82
C LEU A 363 -28.66 45.88 -11.72
N TYR A 364 -28.81 45.20 -10.59
CA TYR A 364 -27.80 45.19 -9.53
C TYR A 364 -26.77 44.11 -9.84
N THR A 365 -25.51 44.51 -9.98
CA THR A 365 -24.41 43.59 -10.28
C THR A 365 -23.20 43.90 -9.39
N PHE A 366 -22.33 42.92 -9.22
CA PHE A 366 -21.12 43.06 -8.41
C PHE A 366 -19.93 43.41 -9.31
N SER A 367 -19.04 44.28 -8.82
CA SER A 367 -17.73 44.42 -9.46
C SER A 367 -16.91 43.15 -9.22
N PRO A 368 -16.03 42.75 -10.17
CA PRO A 368 -15.16 41.59 -10.01
C PRO A 368 -14.36 41.61 -8.70
N ALA A 369 -13.94 42.81 -8.26
CA ALA A 369 -13.23 43.00 -7.00
C ALA A 369 -14.08 42.66 -5.77
N VAL A 370 -15.32 43.16 -5.70
CA VAL A 370 -16.20 42.90 -4.55
C VAL A 370 -16.62 41.43 -4.51
N GLN A 371 -17.02 40.88 -5.65
CA GLN A 371 -17.41 39.47 -5.76
C GLN A 371 -16.24 38.55 -5.38
N GLY A 372 -15.06 38.78 -5.97
CA GLY A 372 -13.84 38.03 -5.66
C GLY A 372 -13.45 38.13 -4.18
N SER A 373 -13.54 39.31 -3.57
CA SER A 373 -13.26 39.50 -2.14
C SER A 373 -14.22 38.73 -1.23
N ILE A 374 -15.54 38.78 -1.51
CA ILE A 374 -16.54 38.08 -0.71
C ILE A 374 -16.28 36.56 -0.74
N VAL A 375 -15.98 36.00 -1.93
CA VAL A 375 -15.70 34.57 -2.06
C VAL A 375 -14.39 34.20 -1.36
N SER A 376 -13.32 34.97 -1.60
CA SER A 376 -11.96 34.62 -1.18
C SER A 376 -11.70 34.79 0.32
N PHE A 377 -12.41 35.68 1.02
CA PHE A 377 -12.17 35.93 2.45
C PHE A 377 -12.40 34.69 3.33
N LEU A 378 -13.31 33.79 2.93
CA LEU A 378 -13.46 32.47 3.57
C LEU A 378 -12.15 31.66 3.48
N CYS A 379 -11.54 31.60 2.30
CA CYS A 379 -10.29 30.87 2.07
C CYS A 379 -9.12 31.50 2.82
N LEU A 380 -9.08 32.83 2.91
CA LEU A 380 -8.08 33.55 3.69
C LEU A 380 -8.20 33.25 5.19
N GLY A 381 -9.42 33.22 5.72
CA GLY A 381 -9.68 32.75 7.09
C GLY A 381 -9.23 31.31 7.29
N ALA A 382 -9.55 30.42 6.34
CA ALA A 382 -9.19 29.00 6.42
C ALA A 382 -7.68 28.74 6.36
N LEU A 383 -6.93 29.57 5.62
CA LEU A 383 -5.47 29.58 5.64
C LEU A 383 -4.93 29.80 7.05
N PHE A 384 -5.38 30.86 7.74
CA PHE A 384 -4.93 31.13 9.11
C PHE A 384 -5.44 30.09 10.12
N GLY A 385 -6.69 29.64 9.95
CA GLY A 385 -7.31 28.60 10.76
C GLY A 385 -6.54 27.28 10.71
N SER A 386 -6.17 26.81 9.52
CA SER A 386 -5.43 25.56 9.33
C SER A 386 -4.01 25.61 9.93
N LEU A 387 -3.32 26.76 9.85
CA LEU A 387 -2.00 26.94 10.47
C LEU A 387 -2.06 26.96 12.00
N ALA A 388 -3.11 27.53 12.58
CA ALA A 388 -3.31 27.57 14.04
C ALA A 388 -3.84 26.24 14.61
N ALA A 389 -4.55 25.46 13.81
CA ALA A 389 -5.26 24.25 14.22
C ALA A 389 -4.39 23.21 14.92
N GLY A 390 -3.18 22.96 14.40
CA GLY A 390 -2.27 21.95 14.96
C GLY A 390 -1.86 22.28 16.39
N LYS A 391 -1.40 23.51 16.64
CA LYS A 391 -1.04 23.98 17.99
C LYS A 391 -2.25 23.97 18.92
N LEU A 392 -3.41 24.40 18.43
CA LEU A 392 -4.63 24.40 19.23
C LEU A 392 -5.04 22.98 19.65
N ALA A 393 -5.06 22.04 18.69
CA ALA A 393 -5.34 20.62 18.94
C ALA A 393 -4.35 19.96 19.89
N ASP A 394 -3.11 20.46 19.93
CA ASP A 394 -2.08 19.97 20.82
C ASP A 394 -2.16 20.51 22.25
N VAL A 395 -2.66 21.73 22.43
CA VAL A 395 -2.82 22.37 23.74
C VAL A 395 -4.13 21.94 24.40
N ILE A 396 -5.28 22.17 23.74
CA ILE A 396 -6.60 21.98 24.36
C ILE A 396 -7.27 20.63 24.02
N GLY A 397 -6.69 19.85 23.12
CA GLY A 397 -7.22 18.55 22.70
C GLY A 397 -8.03 18.60 21.42
N ARG A 398 -8.28 17.44 20.80
CA ARG A 398 -8.93 17.36 19.49
C ARG A 398 -10.42 17.67 19.62
N ARG A 399 -11.08 17.09 20.64
CA ARG A 399 -12.50 17.30 20.92
C ARG A 399 -12.86 18.78 21.11
N LEU A 400 -12.14 19.46 22.00
CA LEU A 400 -12.39 20.87 22.30
C LEU A 400 -12.01 21.77 21.13
N THR A 401 -10.97 21.44 20.37
CA THR A 401 -10.60 22.22 19.18
C THR A 401 -11.66 22.16 18.08
N ILE A 402 -12.25 20.99 17.82
CA ILE A 402 -13.35 20.86 16.85
C ILE A 402 -14.56 21.66 17.33
N SER A 403 -14.91 21.57 18.61
CA SER A 403 -16.04 22.31 19.19
C SER A 403 -15.85 23.83 19.13
N THR A 404 -14.69 24.35 19.57
CA THR A 404 -14.39 25.79 19.51
C THR A 404 -14.33 26.31 18.07
N SER A 405 -13.81 25.51 17.13
CA SER A 405 -13.79 25.86 15.70
C SER A 405 -15.20 25.92 15.12
N ALA A 406 -16.08 24.99 15.49
CA ALA A 406 -17.49 25.01 15.09
C ALA A 406 -18.25 26.22 15.68
N PHE A 407 -17.97 26.61 16.92
CA PHE A 407 -18.51 27.83 17.50
C PHE A 407 -17.94 29.10 16.85
N SER A 408 -16.68 29.09 16.41
CA SER A 408 -16.12 30.18 15.59
C SER A 408 -16.90 30.34 14.28
N CYS A 409 -17.28 29.22 13.63
CA CYS A 409 -18.16 29.25 12.46
C CYS A 409 -19.52 29.88 12.79
N CYS A 410 -20.12 29.54 13.94
CA CYS A 410 -21.38 30.14 14.38
C CYS A 410 -21.30 31.67 14.49
N ILE A 411 -20.21 32.19 15.07
CA ILE A 411 -19.97 33.64 15.20
C ILE A 411 -19.87 34.29 13.81
N GLY A 412 -19.10 33.71 12.90
CA GLY A 412 -18.97 34.19 11.53
C GLY A 412 -20.32 34.21 10.81
N THR A 413 -21.08 33.12 10.86
CA THR A 413 -22.41 33.03 10.25
C THR A 413 -23.41 34.03 10.84
N ILE A 414 -23.36 34.33 12.15
CA ILE A 414 -24.21 35.38 12.75
C ILE A 414 -23.90 36.75 12.12
N ILE A 415 -22.61 37.07 11.92
CA ILE A 415 -22.17 38.32 11.29
C ILE A 415 -22.67 38.38 9.83
N GLU A 416 -22.60 37.25 9.11
CA GLU A 416 -23.11 37.16 7.74
C GLU A 416 -24.64 37.34 7.67
N ILE A 417 -25.42 36.65 8.50
CA ILE A 417 -26.90 36.73 8.50
C ILE A 417 -27.39 38.12 8.94
N SER A 418 -26.71 38.73 9.93
CA SER A 418 -27.05 40.07 10.42
C SER A 418 -26.66 41.20 9.43
N SER A 419 -25.94 40.88 8.35
CA SER A 419 -25.58 41.86 7.33
C SER A 419 -26.82 42.39 6.60
N SER A 420 -26.84 43.70 6.36
CA SER A 420 -27.98 44.41 5.77
C SER A 420 -27.67 45.02 4.40
N THR A 421 -26.68 45.91 4.33
CA THR A 421 -26.30 46.65 3.11
C THR A 421 -24.77 46.76 2.91
N HIS A 422 -23.98 46.58 3.96
CA HIS A 422 -22.51 46.67 3.86
C HIS A 422 -21.90 45.30 3.52
N TRP A 423 -21.46 45.11 2.27
CA TRP A 423 -20.84 43.86 1.81
C TRP A 423 -19.56 43.50 2.60
N VAL A 424 -18.86 44.49 3.14
CA VAL A 424 -17.66 44.30 3.97
C VAL A 424 -17.97 43.53 5.25
N GLN A 425 -19.12 43.78 5.88
CA GLN A 425 -19.55 43.04 7.07
C GLN A 425 -19.73 41.56 6.74
N PHE A 426 -20.37 41.26 5.61
CA PHE A 426 -20.55 39.91 5.13
C PHE A 426 -19.20 39.23 4.81
N ALA A 427 -18.27 39.94 4.17
CA ALA A 427 -16.92 39.43 3.89
C ALA A 427 -16.11 39.14 5.16
N ILE A 428 -16.20 39.99 6.19
CA ILE A 428 -15.57 39.76 7.51
C ILE A 428 -16.20 38.55 8.20
N GLY A 429 -17.53 38.40 8.13
CA GLY A 429 -18.23 37.21 8.62
C GLY A 429 -17.66 35.95 7.98
N ARG A 430 -17.48 35.95 6.66
CA ARG A 430 -16.85 34.84 5.92
C ARG A 430 -15.41 34.58 6.35
N LEU A 431 -14.62 35.60 6.65
CA LEU A 431 -13.27 35.42 7.18
C LEU A 431 -13.28 34.68 8.52
N ILE A 432 -14.17 35.06 9.43
CA ILE A 432 -14.30 34.41 10.75
C ILE A 432 -14.83 32.98 10.62
N THR A 433 -15.84 32.76 9.76
CA THR A 433 -16.31 31.42 9.39
C THR A 433 -15.16 30.59 8.82
N GLY A 434 -14.33 31.20 7.99
CA GLY A 434 -13.15 30.60 7.37
C GLY A 434 -12.14 30.09 8.38
N VAL A 435 -11.84 30.86 9.44
CA VAL A 435 -10.93 30.42 10.52
C VAL A 435 -11.40 29.11 11.15
N GLY A 436 -12.70 28.99 11.43
CA GLY A 436 -13.29 27.76 11.95
C GLY A 436 -13.21 26.60 10.94
N ILE A 437 -13.60 26.83 9.68
CA ILE A 437 -13.55 25.80 8.63
C ILE A 437 -12.13 25.30 8.36
N GLY A 438 -11.15 26.20 8.31
CA GLY A 438 -9.74 25.84 8.15
C GLY A 438 -9.24 24.99 9.31
N ALA A 439 -9.63 25.34 10.55
CA ALA A 439 -9.27 24.53 11.71
C ALA A 439 -9.95 23.16 11.73
N LEU A 440 -11.22 23.08 11.35
CA LEU A 440 -11.97 21.83 11.19
C LEU A 440 -11.33 20.93 10.12
N SER A 441 -10.83 21.50 9.01
CA SER A 441 -10.21 20.74 7.93
C SER A 441 -8.95 19.98 8.32
N VAL A 442 -8.28 20.41 9.40
CA VAL A 442 -7.09 19.74 9.96
C VAL A 442 -7.48 18.84 11.13
N THR A 443 -8.35 19.32 12.03
CA THR A 443 -8.65 18.64 13.28
C THR A 443 -9.61 17.47 13.15
N VAL A 444 -10.57 17.53 12.22
CA VAL A 444 -11.55 16.44 12.02
C VAL A 444 -10.89 15.17 11.49
N PRO A 445 -10.10 15.19 10.39
CA PRO A 445 -9.40 14.00 9.92
C PRO A 445 -8.41 13.47 10.97
N MET A 446 -7.76 14.37 11.72
CA MET A 446 -6.87 14.00 12.82
C MET A 446 -7.64 13.23 13.90
N TYR A 447 -8.75 13.76 14.40
CA TYR A 447 -9.59 13.11 15.40
C TYR A 447 -10.12 11.74 14.93
N GLN A 448 -10.58 11.65 13.68
CA GLN A 448 -11.04 10.40 13.08
C GLN A 448 -9.90 9.37 12.99
N SER A 449 -8.71 9.78 12.57
CA SER A 449 -7.55 8.88 12.45
C SER A 449 -7.05 8.36 13.80
N GLU A 450 -7.13 9.17 14.85
CA GLU A 450 -6.63 8.83 16.19
C GLU A 450 -7.66 8.08 17.05
N SER A 451 -8.96 8.31 16.82
CA SER A 451 -10.04 7.77 17.65
C SER A 451 -10.76 6.57 17.02
N THR A 452 -10.51 6.27 15.74
CA THR A 452 -11.20 5.17 15.06
C THR A 452 -10.38 3.87 15.13
N PRO A 453 -11.02 2.70 15.39
CA PRO A 453 -10.41 1.37 15.28
C PRO A 453 -9.68 1.17 13.95
N ALA A 454 -8.56 0.46 13.95
CA ALA A 454 -7.70 0.32 12.77
C ALA A 454 -8.44 -0.26 11.56
N ILE A 455 -9.38 -1.18 11.80
CA ILE A 455 -10.15 -1.90 10.77
C ILE A 455 -11.06 -1.00 9.92
N ILE A 456 -11.60 0.08 10.49
CA ILE A 456 -12.50 1.03 9.80
C ILE A 456 -11.91 2.42 9.62
N ARG A 457 -10.71 2.68 10.16
CA ARG A 457 -10.07 4.01 10.14
C ARG A 457 -10.00 4.63 8.75
N GLY A 458 -9.54 3.86 7.76
CA GLY A 458 -9.43 4.35 6.38
C GLY A 458 -10.77 4.77 5.78
N VAL A 459 -11.84 4.01 6.05
CA VAL A 459 -13.19 4.32 5.57
C VAL A 459 -13.74 5.56 6.26
N VAL A 460 -13.62 5.66 7.58
CA VAL A 460 -14.11 6.81 8.36
C VAL A 460 -13.39 8.11 7.97
N VAL A 461 -12.07 8.06 7.80
CA VAL A 461 -11.30 9.22 7.33
C VAL A 461 -11.71 9.60 5.90
N ALA A 462 -11.97 8.62 5.03
CA ALA A 462 -12.41 8.90 3.67
C ALA A 462 -13.86 9.43 3.60
N CYS A 463 -14.72 9.11 4.58
CA CYS A 463 -16.04 9.71 4.72
C CYS A 463 -15.99 11.23 4.90
N TYR A 464 -14.88 11.81 5.38
CA TYR A 464 -14.71 13.26 5.42
C TYR A 464 -14.90 13.89 4.03
N GLN A 465 -14.20 13.39 3.01
CA GLN A 465 -14.31 13.91 1.63
C GLN A 465 -15.71 13.66 1.05
N LEU A 466 -16.32 12.52 1.34
CA LEU A 466 -17.71 12.25 0.94
C LEU A 466 -18.68 13.26 1.54
N PHE A 467 -18.50 13.62 2.83
CA PHE A 467 -19.32 14.63 3.48
C PHE A 467 -19.08 16.02 2.90
N VAL A 468 -17.85 16.35 2.47
CA VAL A 468 -17.58 17.60 1.72
C VAL A 468 -18.42 17.65 0.44
N THR A 469 -18.42 16.60 -0.36
CA THR A 469 -19.18 16.60 -1.63
C THR A 469 -20.70 16.60 -1.38
N LEU A 470 -21.17 15.89 -0.35
CA LEU A 470 -22.57 15.95 0.11
C LEU A 470 -22.96 17.35 0.60
N GLY A 471 -22.06 18.05 1.29
CA GLY A 471 -22.26 19.44 1.73
C GLY A 471 -22.45 20.39 0.55
N ILE A 472 -21.56 20.30 -0.45
CA ILE A 472 -21.66 21.09 -1.69
C ILE A 472 -23.00 20.83 -2.40
N TRP A 473 -23.34 19.55 -2.57
CA TRP A 473 -24.58 19.13 -3.24
C TRP A 473 -25.83 19.61 -2.50
N THR A 474 -25.84 19.50 -1.17
CA THR A 474 -26.96 19.95 -0.33
C THR A 474 -27.13 21.47 -0.40
N ALA A 475 -26.03 22.24 -0.43
CA ALA A 475 -26.08 23.69 -0.60
C ALA A 475 -26.71 24.08 -1.95
N TYR A 476 -26.35 23.41 -3.06
CA TYR A 476 -26.97 23.67 -4.36
C TYR A 476 -28.47 23.38 -4.38
N MET A 477 -28.92 22.32 -3.71
CA MET A 477 -30.36 22.01 -3.60
C MET A 477 -31.12 23.07 -2.80
N ILE A 478 -30.51 23.58 -1.73
CA ILE A 478 -31.11 24.63 -0.88
C ILE A 478 -31.12 25.98 -1.62
N ASP A 479 -30.05 26.33 -2.32
CA ASP A 479 -30.00 27.53 -3.16
C ASP A 479 -31.07 27.45 -4.26
N PHE A 480 -31.23 26.30 -4.92
CA PHE A 480 -32.32 26.05 -5.86
C PHE A 480 -33.70 26.14 -5.20
N GLY A 481 -33.86 25.70 -3.95
CA GLY A 481 -35.13 25.85 -3.22
C GLY A 481 -35.48 27.30 -2.84
N THR A 482 -34.47 28.17 -2.70
CA THR A 482 -34.61 29.51 -2.10
C THR A 482 -34.42 30.66 -3.10
N HIS A 483 -33.83 30.42 -4.28
CA HIS A 483 -33.50 31.47 -5.24
C HIS A 483 -34.70 32.29 -5.75
N ASN A 484 -35.90 31.70 -5.80
CA ASN A 484 -37.13 32.38 -6.26
C ASN A 484 -37.77 33.28 -5.19
N ILE A 485 -37.27 33.24 -3.94
CA ILE A 485 -37.78 34.08 -2.86
C ILE A 485 -37.29 35.51 -3.07
N GLN A 486 -38.20 36.48 -3.11
CA GLN A 486 -37.86 37.90 -3.37
C GLN A 486 -37.46 38.71 -2.12
N SER A 487 -37.37 38.06 -0.96
CA SER A 487 -36.99 38.71 0.31
C SER A 487 -35.60 38.25 0.77
N SER A 488 -35.07 38.87 1.83
CA SER A 488 -33.79 38.47 2.44
C SER A 488 -33.71 37.00 2.87
N ALA A 489 -34.86 36.32 2.96
CA ALA A 489 -34.90 34.88 3.21
C ALA A 489 -34.18 34.07 2.12
N SER A 490 -34.03 34.58 0.89
CA SER A 490 -33.39 33.85 -0.22
C SER A 490 -31.96 33.41 0.10
N TRP A 491 -31.15 34.30 0.69
CA TRP A 491 -29.73 34.03 1.02
C TRP A 491 -29.51 33.82 2.53
N ARG A 492 -30.40 34.34 3.39
CA ARG A 492 -30.31 34.12 4.85
C ARG A 492 -30.73 32.72 5.27
N ILE A 493 -31.67 32.06 4.57
CA ILE A 493 -32.04 30.66 4.88
C ILE A 493 -30.86 29.71 4.58
N PRO A 494 -30.26 29.71 3.37
CA PRO A 494 -29.09 28.89 3.11
C PRO A 494 -27.98 29.16 4.13
N ASN A 495 -27.72 30.43 4.45
CA ASN A 495 -26.68 30.75 5.43
C ASN A 495 -27.05 30.34 6.86
N GLY A 496 -28.31 30.47 7.27
CA GLY A 496 -28.84 30.02 8.57
C GLY A 496 -28.76 28.51 8.77
N ILE A 497 -28.88 27.72 7.71
CA ILE A 497 -28.68 26.28 7.78
C ILE A 497 -27.20 25.94 8.06
N SER A 498 -26.24 26.76 7.59
CA SER A 498 -24.82 26.56 7.97
C SER A 498 -24.60 26.72 9.48
N PHE A 499 -25.30 27.66 10.13
CA PHE A 499 -25.28 27.83 11.58
C PHE A 499 -25.83 26.60 12.30
N LEU A 500 -26.93 26.02 11.81
CA LEU A 500 -27.50 24.80 12.38
C LEU A 500 -26.49 23.66 12.37
N TRP A 501 -25.82 23.41 11.23
CA TRP A 501 -24.81 22.36 11.14
C TRP A 501 -23.58 22.63 12.03
N ALA A 502 -23.16 23.89 12.13
CA ALA A 502 -22.11 24.31 13.05
C ALA A 502 -22.47 24.02 14.52
N LEU A 503 -23.72 24.30 14.90
CA LEU A 503 -24.21 24.02 16.25
C LEU A 503 -24.30 22.51 16.52
N VAL A 504 -24.82 21.73 15.56
CA VAL A 504 -24.92 20.26 15.66
C VAL A 504 -23.53 19.64 15.84
N LEU A 505 -22.54 20.05 15.05
CA LEU A 505 -21.16 19.59 15.21
C LEU A 505 -20.56 20.05 16.55
N GLY A 506 -20.65 21.34 16.85
CA GLY A 506 -20.04 21.94 18.03
C GLY A 506 -20.55 21.33 19.33
N VAL A 507 -21.87 21.15 19.46
CA VAL A 507 -22.52 20.52 20.61
C VAL A 507 -22.34 19.00 20.58
N GLY A 508 -22.50 18.35 19.43
CA GLY A 508 -22.35 16.90 19.29
C GLY A 508 -20.95 16.41 19.69
N MET A 509 -19.91 17.17 19.35
CA MET A 509 -18.53 16.85 19.73
C MET A 509 -18.28 16.93 21.24
N LEU A 510 -19.02 17.74 22.00
CA LEU A 510 -18.85 17.83 23.46
C LEU A 510 -19.24 16.52 24.17
N PHE A 511 -20.14 15.73 23.58
CA PHE A 511 -20.59 14.44 24.11
C PHE A 511 -19.69 13.27 23.70
N LEU A 512 -18.77 13.48 22.76
CA LEU A 512 -17.85 12.44 22.30
C LEU A 512 -16.61 12.34 23.21
N PRO A 513 -15.95 11.17 23.27
CA PRO A 513 -14.71 11.01 24.02
C PRO A 513 -13.56 11.75 23.34
N GLU A 514 -12.56 12.13 24.12
CA GLU A 514 -11.32 12.70 23.57
C GLU A 514 -10.48 11.62 22.87
N SER A 515 -9.60 12.04 21.95
CA SER A 515 -8.67 11.13 21.28
C SER A 515 -7.84 10.33 22.31
N PRO A 516 -7.80 8.98 22.23
CA PRO A 516 -6.99 8.16 23.13
C PRO A 516 -5.50 8.53 23.12
N ARG A 517 -4.99 8.90 21.93
CA ARG A 517 -3.59 9.32 21.76
C ARG A 517 -3.31 10.63 22.47
N TYR A 518 -4.22 11.61 22.36
CA TYR A 518 -4.08 12.88 23.07
C TYR A 518 -4.21 12.70 24.58
N ALA A 519 -5.20 11.93 25.06
CA ALA A 519 -5.38 11.63 26.48
C ALA A 519 -4.12 10.99 27.08
N TYR A 520 -3.54 9.99 26.39
CA TYR A 520 -2.29 9.36 26.80
C TYR A 520 -1.11 10.35 26.82
N ARG A 521 -0.99 11.21 25.79
CA ARG A 521 0.07 12.22 25.72
C ARG A 521 0.02 13.23 26.88
N GLN A 522 -1.18 13.57 27.34
CA GLN A 522 -1.42 14.44 28.50
C GLN A 522 -1.26 13.71 29.85
N GLY A 523 -0.81 12.45 29.86
CA GLY A 523 -0.64 11.65 31.07
C GLY A 523 -1.94 11.03 31.61
N ARG A 524 -3.08 11.15 30.91
CA ARG A 524 -4.37 10.59 31.31
C ARG A 524 -4.54 9.18 30.74
N VAL A 525 -3.72 8.24 31.23
CA VAL A 525 -3.63 6.86 30.72
C VAL A 525 -4.94 6.09 30.92
N ASP A 526 -5.61 6.27 32.07
CA ASP A 526 -6.86 5.57 32.38
C ASP A 526 -8.02 6.02 31.47
N GLU A 527 -8.07 7.32 31.14
CA GLU A 527 -9.03 7.85 30.16
C GLU A 527 -8.78 7.29 28.76
N ALA A 528 -7.51 7.16 28.36
CA ALA A 528 -7.13 6.56 27.09
C ALA A 528 -7.55 5.08 27.01
N ARG A 529 -7.30 4.30 28.07
CA ARG A 529 -7.73 2.89 28.19
C ARG A 529 -9.24 2.74 28.11
N ALA A 530 -9.97 3.53 28.91
CA ALA A 530 -11.44 3.51 28.91
C ALA A 530 -12.03 3.89 27.54
N THR A 531 -11.40 4.83 26.83
CA THR A 531 -11.86 5.25 25.50
C THR A 531 -11.63 4.16 24.45
N ILE A 532 -10.45 3.52 24.43
CA ILE A 532 -10.15 2.41 23.52
C ILE A 532 -11.09 1.22 23.78
N ALA A 533 -11.31 0.87 25.04
CA ALA A 533 -12.21 -0.19 25.46
C ALA A 533 -13.66 0.06 24.99
N ARG A 534 -14.18 1.28 25.22
CA ARG A 534 -15.51 1.70 24.76
C ARG A 534 -15.66 1.67 23.23
N LEU A 535 -14.63 2.08 22.49
CA LEU A 535 -14.66 2.09 21.03
C LEU A 535 -14.56 0.68 20.43
N GLY A 536 -13.81 -0.21 21.07
CA GLY A 536 -13.69 -1.62 20.69
C GLY A 536 -14.83 -2.52 21.16
N SER A 537 -15.72 -2.03 22.04
CA SER A 537 -16.69 -2.85 22.79
C SER A 537 -16.04 -4.03 23.52
N VAL A 538 -14.90 -3.77 24.16
CA VAL A 538 -14.11 -4.74 24.92
C VAL A 538 -13.94 -4.23 26.36
N ASP A 539 -13.55 -5.13 27.26
CA ASP A 539 -13.23 -4.76 28.64
C ASP A 539 -11.99 -3.85 28.68
N ILE A 540 -11.87 -3.03 29.73
CA ILE A 540 -10.72 -2.14 29.95
C ILE A 540 -9.42 -2.95 30.08
N ASP A 541 -9.51 -4.15 30.66
CA ASP A 541 -8.38 -5.05 30.88
C ASP A 541 -8.19 -6.08 29.75
N ASP A 542 -8.90 -5.92 28.63
CA ASP A 542 -8.73 -6.78 27.46
C ASP A 542 -7.33 -6.62 26.84
N ARG A 543 -6.73 -7.73 26.41
CA ARG A 543 -5.41 -7.78 25.77
C ARG A 543 -5.30 -6.78 24.60
N SER A 544 -6.36 -6.64 23.81
CA SER A 544 -6.39 -5.72 22.66
C SER A 544 -6.28 -4.24 23.07
N VAL A 545 -6.75 -3.86 24.26
CA VAL A 545 -6.60 -2.51 24.82
C VAL A 545 -5.17 -2.31 25.31
N TYR A 546 -4.61 -3.33 25.98
CA TYR A 546 -3.22 -3.30 26.45
C TYR A 546 -2.22 -3.16 25.30
N ASP A 547 -2.41 -3.93 24.22
CA ASP A 547 -1.56 -3.89 23.03
C ASP A 547 -1.60 -2.51 22.37
N GLN A 548 -2.79 -1.90 22.20
CA GLN A 548 -2.93 -0.56 21.63
C GLN A 548 -2.32 0.54 22.50
N ILE A 549 -2.49 0.47 23.82
CA ILE A 549 -1.87 1.42 24.75
C ILE A 549 -0.35 1.28 24.72
N THR A 550 0.15 0.05 24.60
CA THR A 550 1.59 -0.22 24.45
C THR A 550 2.12 0.35 23.14
N GLU A 551 1.39 0.20 22.02
CA GLU A 551 1.74 0.82 20.74
C GLU A 551 1.79 2.35 20.84
N ILE A 552 0.79 2.96 21.49
CA ILE A 552 0.75 4.41 21.72
C ILE A 552 1.93 4.86 22.59
N ARG A 553 2.28 4.08 23.62
CA ARG A 553 3.41 4.33 24.50
C ARG A 553 4.73 4.31 23.72
N VAL A 554 4.98 3.24 22.98
CA VAL A 554 6.20 3.08 22.19
C VAL A 554 6.36 4.25 21.22
N LYS A 555 5.31 4.59 20.47
CA LYS A 555 5.33 5.74 19.53
C LYS A 555 5.55 7.08 20.24
N LEU A 556 4.96 7.28 21.41
CA LEU A 556 5.16 8.52 22.16
C LEU A 556 6.57 8.60 22.78
N ASP A 557 7.11 7.48 23.22
CA ASP A 557 8.47 7.38 23.77
C ASP A 557 9.51 7.58 22.65
N GLU A 558 9.24 7.09 21.42
CA GLU A 558 10.01 7.42 20.20
C GLU A 558 9.92 8.92 19.85
N GLU A 559 8.72 9.51 19.88
CA GLU A 559 8.51 10.94 19.65
C GLU A 559 9.23 11.80 20.70
N ARG A 560 9.27 11.38 21.97
CA ARG A 560 9.99 12.06 23.08
C ARG A 560 11.49 11.84 23.04
N ALA A 561 11.94 10.68 22.55
CA ALA A 561 13.36 10.37 22.32
C ALA A 561 13.92 11.18 21.14
N GLY A 562 13.07 11.50 20.15
CA GLY A 562 13.35 12.54 19.17
C GLY A 562 13.38 13.91 19.83
N LYS A 563 14.54 14.60 19.83
CA LYS A 563 14.69 16.00 20.30
C LYS A 563 13.53 16.87 19.78
N ASP A 564 13.05 17.80 20.62
CA ASP A 564 12.07 18.85 20.26
C ASP A 564 12.28 19.33 18.82
N THR A 565 11.39 18.92 17.91
CA THR A 565 11.52 19.22 16.48
C THR A 565 11.29 20.70 16.26
N LYS A 566 12.39 21.41 16.02
CA LYS A 566 12.34 22.80 15.59
C LYS A 566 11.66 22.86 14.22
N TRP A 567 10.62 23.70 14.09
CA TRP A 567 9.78 23.71 12.89
C TRP A 567 10.56 23.91 11.57
N TRP A 568 11.70 24.60 11.60
CA TRP A 568 12.56 24.81 10.43
C TRP A 568 13.33 23.56 9.98
N GLU A 569 13.45 22.53 10.82
CA GLU A 569 14.08 21.25 10.45
C GLU A 569 13.31 20.54 9.33
N MET A 570 12.06 20.90 9.08
CA MET A 570 11.30 20.42 7.90
C MET A 570 11.91 20.89 6.57
N PHE A 571 12.70 21.95 6.56
CA PHE A 571 13.36 22.46 5.34
C PHE A 571 14.83 22.05 5.26
N THR A 572 15.47 21.77 6.40
CA THR A 572 16.90 21.46 6.46
C THR A 572 17.18 19.96 6.62
N GLY A 573 16.17 19.15 6.94
CA GLY A 573 16.31 17.70 7.11
C GLY A 573 16.64 16.95 5.81
N PRO A 574 17.27 15.76 5.89
CA PRO A 574 17.62 14.95 4.72
C PRO A 574 16.39 14.65 3.85
N ALA A 575 16.47 14.98 2.55
CA ALA A 575 15.38 14.84 1.56
C ALA A 575 14.05 15.56 1.89
N MET A 576 13.97 16.31 3.00
CA MET A 576 12.72 16.90 3.50
C MET A 576 12.27 18.11 2.69
N LEU A 577 13.18 18.96 2.23
CA LEU A 577 12.83 20.10 1.35
C LEU A 577 12.09 19.62 0.09
N ARG A 578 12.57 18.54 -0.53
CA ARG A 578 11.93 17.93 -1.70
C ARG A 578 10.51 17.46 -1.37
N ARG A 579 10.32 16.79 -0.22
CA ARG A 579 9.00 16.31 0.22
C ARG A 579 8.05 17.46 0.52
N VAL A 580 8.51 18.49 1.23
CA VAL A 580 7.71 19.68 1.51
C VAL A 580 7.26 20.34 0.21
N MET A 581 8.17 20.53 -0.75
CA MET A 581 7.84 21.10 -2.05
C MET A 581 6.84 20.24 -2.84
N ILE A 582 6.99 18.92 -2.84
CA ILE A 582 6.02 18.01 -3.47
C ILE A 582 4.65 18.15 -2.81
N GLY A 583 4.57 18.10 -1.47
CA GLY A 583 3.31 18.24 -0.74
C GLY A 583 2.63 19.58 -1.02
N VAL A 584 3.40 20.68 -1.02
CA VAL A 584 2.92 22.03 -1.34
C VAL A 584 2.42 22.12 -2.78
N VAL A 585 3.15 21.58 -3.76
CA VAL A 585 2.74 21.62 -5.18
C VAL A 585 1.53 20.73 -5.43
N LEU A 586 1.42 19.57 -4.79
CA LEU A 586 0.25 18.69 -4.95
C LEU A 586 -1.02 19.33 -4.37
N GLN A 587 -0.92 19.94 -3.18
CA GLN A 587 -2.04 20.63 -2.54
C GLN A 587 -2.44 21.93 -3.29
N ALA A 588 -1.47 22.71 -3.75
CA ALA A 588 -1.71 23.83 -4.65
C ALA A 588 -2.33 23.33 -5.97
N GLY A 589 -1.81 22.22 -6.48
CA GLY A 589 -2.22 21.56 -7.71
C GLY A 589 -3.67 21.11 -7.69
N GLN A 590 -4.14 20.55 -6.57
CA GLN A 590 -5.55 20.21 -6.39
C GLN A 590 -6.46 21.41 -6.68
N GLN A 591 -6.10 22.61 -6.22
CA GLN A 591 -6.84 23.83 -6.50
C GLN A 591 -6.66 24.31 -7.94
N LEU A 592 -5.42 24.32 -8.43
CA LEU A 592 -5.05 24.72 -9.80
C LEU A 592 -5.59 23.78 -10.89
N THR A 593 -6.19 22.64 -10.53
CA THR A 593 -7.00 21.87 -11.46
C THR A 593 -8.23 22.62 -11.97
N GLY A 594 -8.74 23.63 -11.23
CA GLY A 594 -9.92 24.39 -11.62
C GLY A 594 -11.25 23.82 -11.11
N ALA A 595 -11.26 22.90 -10.15
CA ALA A 595 -12.51 22.41 -9.57
C ALA A 595 -13.37 23.51 -8.94
N ASN A 596 -12.73 24.39 -8.16
CA ASN A 596 -13.43 25.48 -7.47
C ASN A 596 -13.95 26.57 -8.42
N PHE A 597 -13.42 26.66 -9.64
CA PHE A 597 -13.99 27.53 -10.67
C PHE A 597 -15.46 27.13 -10.95
N PHE A 598 -15.73 25.84 -11.13
CA PHE A 598 -17.09 25.34 -11.31
C PHE A 598 -17.90 25.38 -10.01
N PHE A 599 -17.29 25.03 -8.87
CA PHE A 599 -18.05 24.96 -7.61
C PHE A 599 -18.48 26.33 -7.08
N TYR A 600 -17.65 27.37 -7.22
CA TYR A 600 -18.00 28.70 -6.70
C TYR A 600 -18.74 29.57 -7.71
N TYR A 601 -18.45 29.43 -9.00
CA TYR A 601 -18.94 30.35 -10.03
C TYR A 601 -19.81 29.68 -11.10
N GLY A 602 -20.08 28.39 -11.00
CA GLY A 602 -20.79 27.64 -12.05
C GLY A 602 -22.19 28.19 -12.35
N THR A 603 -22.99 28.55 -11.34
CA THR A 603 -24.28 29.26 -11.51
C THR A 603 -24.14 30.54 -12.35
N THR A 604 -23.15 31.37 -12.04
CA THR A 604 -22.88 32.64 -12.73
C THR A 604 -22.39 32.40 -14.15
N ILE A 605 -21.46 31.47 -14.36
CA ILE A 605 -20.89 31.13 -15.66
C ILE A 605 -21.96 30.53 -16.58
N PHE A 606 -22.70 29.53 -16.11
CA PHE A 606 -23.72 28.86 -16.91
C PHE A 606 -25.00 29.71 -17.08
N SER A 607 -25.20 30.77 -16.30
CA SER A 607 -26.27 31.74 -16.56
C SER A 607 -26.08 32.48 -17.91
N GLN A 608 -24.82 32.69 -18.31
CA GLN A 608 -24.48 33.35 -19.58
C GLN A 608 -24.68 32.43 -20.80
N VAL A 609 -24.86 31.12 -20.57
CA VAL A 609 -25.02 30.09 -21.62
C VAL A 609 -26.47 30.00 -22.13
N GLY A 610 -27.42 30.76 -21.55
CA GLY A 610 -28.81 30.82 -22.00
C GLY A 610 -29.64 29.56 -21.68
N LEU A 611 -29.23 28.78 -20.69
CA LEU A 611 -30.00 27.67 -20.14
C LEU A 611 -31.19 28.19 -19.33
N ALA A 612 -32.28 27.42 -19.30
CA ALA A 612 -33.51 27.81 -18.59
C ALA A 612 -33.31 27.99 -17.08
N ASP A 613 -32.35 27.28 -16.47
CA ASP A 613 -32.02 27.39 -15.04
C ASP A 613 -30.56 26.98 -14.76
N SER A 614 -29.72 27.92 -14.32
CA SER A 614 -28.31 27.67 -14.01
C SER A 614 -28.09 26.99 -12.65
N TYR A 615 -29.07 27.02 -11.74
CA TYR A 615 -29.02 26.28 -10.47
C TYR A 615 -29.17 24.78 -10.70
N VAL A 616 -30.00 24.37 -11.67
CA VAL A 616 -30.14 22.96 -12.06
C VAL A 616 -28.81 22.41 -12.59
N THR A 617 -28.07 23.19 -13.38
CA THR A 617 -26.72 22.81 -13.85
C THR A 617 -25.76 22.54 -12.69
N GLN A 618 -25.81 23.37 -11.64
CA GLN A 618 -24.99 23.13 -10.44
C GLN A 618 -25.41 21.87 -9.67
N ILE A 619 -26.71 21.58 -9.57
CA ILE A 619 -27.18 20.33 -8.97
C ILE A 619 -26.67 19.12 -9.75
N ILE A 620 -26.65 19.18 -11.10
CA ILE A 620 -26.09 18.11 -11.95
C ILE A 620 -24.60 17.93 -11.64
N LEU A 621 -23.81 19.01 -11.64
CA LEU A 621 -22.38 18.96 -11.34
C LEU A 621 -22.11 18.43 -9.91
N GLY A 622 -22.91 18.85 -8.93
CA GLY A 622 -22.85 18.35 -7.56
C GLY A 622 -23.20 16.86 -7.44
N SER A 623 -24.20 16.40 -8.20
CA SER A 623 -24.62 14.99 -8.21
C SER A 623 -23.53 14.10 -8.80
N VAL A 624 -22.93 14.53 -9.92
CA VAL A 624 -21.77 13.85 -10.53
C VAL A 624 -20.61 13.80 -9.54
N ASN A 625 -20.31 14.91 -8.84
CA ASN A 625 -19.25 14.96 -7.85
C ASN A 625 -19.45 13.92 -6.72
N VAL A 626 -20.65 13.86 -6.12
CA VAL A 626 -20.98 12.89 -5.05
C VAL A 626 -20.85 11.45 -5.55
N VAL A 627 -21.48 11.11 -6.67
CA VAL A 627 -21.49 9.73 -7.21
C VAL A 627 -20.06 9.29 -7.56
N CYS A 628 -19.29 10.15 -8.22
CA CYS A 628 -17.92 9.84 -8.61
C CYS A 628 -16.95 9.79 -7.44
N THR A 629 -17.24 10.45 -6.31
CA THR A 629 -16.43 10.36 -5.09
C THR A 629 -16.40 8.92 -4.55
N PHE A 630 -17.50 8.16 -4.66
CA PHE A 630 -17.48 6.72 -4.35
C PHE A 630 -16.52 5.94 -5.25
N GLY A 631 -16.45 6.29 -6.53
CA GLY A 631 -15.44 5.77 -7.46
C GLY A 631 -14.01 6.12 -7.04
N GLY A 632 -13.80 7.34 -6.55
CA GLY A 632 -12.52 7.79 -5.99
C GLY A 632 -12.03 6.93 -4.82
N LEU A 633 -12.93 6.51 -3.92
CA LEU A 633 -12.60 5.59 -2.83
C LEU A 633 -12.07 4.24 -3.35
N TYR A 634 -12.65 3.73 -4.43
CA TYR A 634 -12.19 2.50 -5.07
C TYR A 634 -10.82 2.68 -5.74
N VAL A 635 -10.62 3.80 -6.45
CA VAL A 635 -9.35 4.14 -7.14
C VAL A 635 -8.21 4.27 -6.13
N VAL A 636 -8.42 4.91 -4.98
CA VAL A 636 -7.40 5.04 -3.91
C VAL A 636 -6.87 3.69 -3.46
N GLN A 637 -7.75 2.70 -3.32
CA GLN A 637 -7.37 1.37 -2.82
C GLN A 637 -6.76 0.47 -3.90
N LYS A 638 -7.27 0.51 -5.13
CA LYS A 638 -6.92 -0.47 -6.18
C LYS A 638 -5.94 0.05 -7.21
N CYS A 639 -5.84 1.35 -7.43
CA CYS A 639 -4.99 1.92 -8.47
C CYS A 639 -3.70 2.51 -7.87
N SER A 640 -2.64 2.51 -8.67
CA SER A 640 -1.39 3.23 -8.37
C SER A 640 -1.65 4.72 -8.24
N ARG A 641 -1.19 5.35 -7.15
CA ARG A 641 -1.52 6.76 -6.83
C ARG A 641 -0.96 7.69 -7.90
N ARG A 642 0.27 7.42 -8.36
CA ARG A 642 0.96 8.25 -9.34
C ARG A 642 0.24 8.25 -10.69
N TRP A 643 -0.10 7.07 -11.20
CA TRP A 643 -0.79 6.96 -12.50
C TRP A 643 -2.21 7.52 -12.46
N ALA A 644 -2.92 7.35 -11.34
CA ALA A 644 -4.25 7.94 -11.19
C ALA A 644 -4.20 9.49 -11.22
N LEU A 645 -3.24 10.12 -10.55
CA LEU A 645 -3.05 11.58 -10.63
C LEU A 645 -2.66 12.04 -12.04
N ILE A 646 -1.77 11.33 -12.75
CA ILE A 646 -1.37 11.67 -14.12
C ILE A 646 -2.56 11.55 -15.09
N ILE A 647 -3.26 10.42 -15.07
CA ILE A 647 -4.41 10.17 -15.95
C ILE A 647 -5.52 11.19 -15.67
N GLY A 648 -5.81 11.46 -14.40
CA GLY A 648 -6.79 12.47 -14.00
C GLY A 648 -6.44 13.89 -14.49
N ALA A 649 -5.15 14.26 -14.43
CA ALA A 649 -4.69 15.55 -14.93
C ALA A 649 -4.79 15.63 -16.47
N LEU A 650 -4.32 14.62 -17.20
CA LEU A 650 -4.39 14.58 -18.67
C LEU A 650 -5.83 14.54 -19.18
N TRP A 651 -6.72 13.81 -18.51
CA TRP A 651 -8.15 13.85 -18.77
C TRP A 651 -8.69 15.28 -18.62
N SER A 652 -8.33 15.94 -17.52
CA SER A 652 -8.75 17.32 -17.25
C SER A 652 -8.27 18.30 -18.32
N VAL A 653 -7.06 18.11 -18.86
CA VAL A 653 -6.56 18.89 -20.01
C VAL A 653 -7.51 18.81 -21.20
N VAL A 654 -7.92 17.60 -21.58
CA VAL A 654 -8.84 17.39 -22.72
C VAL A 654 -10.18 18.07 -22.46
N CYS A 655 -10.72 17.94 -21.24
CA CYS A 655 -12.00 18.56 -20.90
C CYS A 655 -11.93 20.09 -20.93
N PHE A 656 -10.88 20.69 -20.38
CA PHE A 656 -10.70 22.14 -20.40
C PHE A 656 -10.38 22.69 -21.79
N LEU A 657 -9.65 21.94 -22.61
CA LEU A 657 -9.39 22.31 -24.01
C LEU A 657 -10.71 22.43 -24.77
N ILE A 658 -11.58 21.41 -24.67
CA ILE A 658 -12.88 21.40 -25.35
C ILE A 658 -13.80 22.47 -24.77
N TYR A 659 -13.88 22.58 -23.43
CA TYR A 659 -14.64 23.61 -22.75
C TYR A 659 -14.25 25.02 -23.22
N SER A 660 -12.96 25.32 -23.29
CA SER A 660 -12.47 26.66 -23.68
C SER A 660 -12.70 26.95 -25.15
N LEU A 661 -12.41 25.99 -26.04
CA LEU A 661 -12.59 26.18 -27.48
C LEU A 661 -14.07 26.34 -27.85
N VAL A 662 -14.95 25.49 -27.31
CA VAL A 662 -16.40 25.56 -27.58
C VAL A 662 -17.00 26.81 -26.96
N GLY A 663 -16.61 27.15 -25.73
CA GLY A 663 -17.12 28.33 -25.02
C GLY A 663 -16.70 29.64 -25.69
N SER A 664 -15.48 29.72 -26.22
CA SER A 664 -14.98 30.93 -26.87
C SER A 664 -15.35 31.05 -28.35
N LEU A 665 -15.54 29.94 -29.08
CA LEU A 665 -15.72 29.97 -30.54
C LEU A 665 -17.14 29.64 -31.02
N ALA A 666 -17.91 28.88 -30.25
CA ALA A 666 -19.19 28.32 -30.70
C ALA A 666 -20.42 28.76 -29.89
N LEU A 667 -20.20 29.49 -28.79
CA LEU A 667 -21.26 29.95 -27.89
C LEU A 667 -22.02 31.19 -28.41
N GLY A 668 -21.56 31.81 -29.51
CA GLY A 668 -22.27 32.92 -30.15
C GLY A 668 -23.69 32.53 -30.60
N ASP A 669 -24.64 33.45 -30.40
CA ASP A 669 -26.05 33.40 -30.81
C ASP A 669 -26.86 32.17 -30.35
N GLY A 670 -26.94 31.93 -29.03
CA GLY A 670 -27.96 31.06 -28.46
C GLY A 670 -27.86 29.58 -28.87
N ASN A 671 -26.66 29.14 -29.28
CA ASN A 671 -26.40 27.78 -29.70
C ASN A 671 -26.50 26.81 -28.50
N LYS A 672 -27.70 26.26 -28.28
CA LYS A 672 -27.99 25.30 -27.21
C LYS A 672 -27.10 24.05 -27.25
N ALA A 673 -26.60 23.66 -28.43
CA ALA A 673 -25.68 22.55 -28.56
C ALA A 673 -24.31 22.87 -27.95
N ALA A 674 -23.77 24.07 -28.22
CA ALA A 674 -22.52 24.53 -27.60
C ALA A 674 -22.64 24.60 -26.07
N GLY A 675 -23.76 25.12 -25.56
CA GLY A 675 -24.04 25.13 -24.12
C GLY A 675 -24.12 23.74 -23.49
N THR A 676 -24.76 22.78 -24.18
CA THR A 676 -24.82 21.38 -23.71
C THR A 676 -23.42 20.75 -23.66
N VAL A 677 -22.59 21.00 -24.68
CA VAL A 677 -21.21 20.51 -24.72
C VAL A 677 -20.39 21.07 -23.55
N LEU A 678 -20.53 22.35 -23.20
CA LEU A 678 -19.88 22.92 -22.02
C LEU A 678 -20.26 22.18 -20.74
N ILE A 679 -21.55 21.92 -20.51
CA ILE A 679 -22.01 21.19 -19.31
C ILE A 679 -21.45 19.76 -19.28
N VAL A 680 -21.48 19.05 -20.41
CA VAL A 680 -20.99 17.66 -20.51
C VAL A 680 -19.50 17.60 -20.19
N PHE A 681 -18.68 18.47 -20.77
CA PHE A 681 -17.23 18.47 -20.51
C PHE A 681 -16.87 18.99 -19.12
N SER A 682 -17.67 19.88 -18.53
CA SER A 682 -17.57 20.21 -17.11
C SER A 682 -17.91 19.00 -16.23
N CYS A 683 -18.94 18.22 -16.55
CA CYS A 683 -19.26 16.99 -15.82
C CYS A 683 -18.13 15.96 -15.94
N LEU A 684 -17.61 15.71 -17.15
CA LEU A 684 -16.50 14.78 -17.37
C LEU A 684 -15.23 15.23 -16.66
N PHE A 685 -14.98 16.54 -16.57
CA PHE A 685 -13.91 17.08 -15.75
C PHE A 685 -14.13 16.77 -14.25
N ILE A 686 -15.34 16.99 -13.73
CA ILE A 686 -15.67 16.67 -12.33
C ILE A 686 -15.52 15.16 -12.05
N VAL A 687 -15.88 14.28 -12.99
CA VAL A 687 -15.62 12.84 -12.89
C VAL A 687 -14.12 12.58 -12.71
N ALA A 688 -13.28 13.18 -13.56
CA ALA A 688 -11.83 13.03 -13.47
C ALA A 688 -11.30 13.54 -12.12
N PHE A 689 -11.71 14.74 -11.70
CA PHE A 689 -11.29 15.33 -10.44
C PHE A 689 -11.71 14.50 -9.22
N ALA A 690 -12.99 14.14 -9.11
CA ALA A 690 -13.56 13.44 -7.97
C ALA A 690 -13.03 12.01 -7.80
N THR A 691 -12.66 11.36 -8.91
CA THR A 691 -12.07 10.01 -8.88
C THR A 691 -10.55 10.00 -8.67
N THR A 692 -9.87 11.12 -8.90
CA THR A 692 -8.40 11.22 -8.86
C THR A 692 -7.93 12.32 -7.89
N TRP A 693 -7.70 13.54 -8.36
CA TRP A 693 -7.07 14.64 -7.63
C TRP A 693 -7.78 15.06 -6.34
N GLY A 694 -9.10 14.92 -6.28
CA GLY A 694 -9.90 15.21 -5.08
C GLY A 694 -9.43 14.38 -3.88
N PRO A 695 -9.62 13.05 -3.87
CA PRO A 695 -9.22 12.21 -2.74
C PRO A 695 -7.72 11.89 -2.69
N LEU A 696 -7.03 11.71 -3.83
CA LEU A 696 -5.67 11.17 -3.83
C LEU A 696 -4.63 12.13 -3.27
N VAL A 697 -4.77 13.44 -3.49
CA VAL A 697 -3.79 14.43 -2.99
C VAL A 697 -3.72 14.38 -1.46
N TRP A 698 -4.85 14.27 -0.77
CA TRP A 698 -4.89 14.15 0.69
C TRP A 698 -4.20 12.87 1.18
N SER A 699 -4.39 11.75 0.48
CA SER A 699 -3.72 10.48 0.79
C SER A 699 -2.22 10.56 0.60
N VAL A 700 -1.78 11.03 -0.58
CA VAL A 700 -0.35 11.11 -0.93
C VAL A 700 0.40 12.04 0.03
N VAL A 701 -0.19 13.19 0.38
CA VAL A 701 0.43 14.14 1.33
C VAL A 701 0.55 13.55 2.74
N ALA A 702 -0.40 12.72 3.17
CA ALA A 702 -0.32 12.03 4.46
C ALA A 702 0.75 10.93 4.48
N GLU A 703 0.98 10.27 3.33
CA GLU A 703 1.99 9.22 3.14
C GLU A 703 3.41 9.78 2.92
N LEU A 704 3.52 11.03 2.45
CA LEU A 704 4.78 11.66 2.03
C LEU A 704 5.75 11.96 3.19
N PHE A 705 5.21 12.33 4.35
CA PHE A 705 6.01 12.82 5.47
C PHE A 705 6.28 11.74 6.53
N PRO A 706 7.54 11.61 6.99
CA PRO A 706 7.89 10.70 8.06
C PRO A 706 7.28 11.19 9.38
N ALA A 707 7.09 10.28 10.35
CA ALA A 707 6.35 10.57 11.58
C ALA A 707 6.83 11.85 12.27
N ARG A 708 8.15 12.03 12.37
CA ARG A 708 8.82 13.20 12.97
C ARG A 708 8.39 14.56 12.41
N TYR A 709 8.11 14.65 11.10
CA TYR A 709 7.79 15.91 10.41
C TYR A 709 6.36 15.96 9.87
N ARG A 710 5.54 14.94 10.13
CA ARG A 710 4.23 14.76 9.50
C ARG A 710 3.27 15.90 9.79
N ALA A 711 3.04 16.23 11.05
CA ALA A 711 2.13 17.30 11.44
C ALA A 711 2.52 18.67 10.84
N PRO A 712 3.76 19.17 11.01
CA PRO A 712 4.13 20.47 10.43
C PRO A 712 4.18 20.46 8.89
N GLY A 713 4.63 19.36 8.26
CA GLY A 713 4.65 19.23 6.80
C GLY A 713 3.25 19.22 6.18
N MET A 714 2.31 18.48 6.79
CA MET A 714 0.91 18.45 6.36
C MET A 714 0.22 19.80 6.57
N ALA A 715 0.50 20.51 7.67
CA ALA A 715 -0.06 21.83 7.93
C ALA A 715 0.38 22.84 6.84
N LEU A 716 1.67 22.83 6.46
CA LEU A 716 2.19 23.70 5.41
C LEU A 716 1.62 23.36 4.03
N ALA A 717 1.52 22.07 3.70
CA ALA A 717 0.89 21.62 2.46
C ALA A 717 -0.59 22.04 2.40
N THR A 718 -1.34 21.86 3.50
CA THR A 718 -2.75 22.26 3.61
C THR A 718 -2.92 23.78 3.55
N ALA A 719 -2.00 24.55 4.13
CA ALA A 719 -1.98 26.00 4.00
C ALA A 719 -1.78 26.41 2.53
N SER A 720 -0.94 25.70 1.76
CA SER A 720 -0.82 25.95 0.31
C SER A 720 -2.14 25.71 -0.42
N ASN A 721 -2.88 24.66 -0.06
CA ASN A 721 -4.22 24.41 -0.60
C ASN A 721 -5.12 25.65 -0.42
N TRP A 722 -5.25 26.14 0.81
CA TRP A 722 -6.09 27.30 1.12
C TRP A 722 -5.59 28.60 0.48
N LEU A 723 -4.27 28.79 0.36
CA LEU A 723 -3.68 29.93 -0.34
C LEU A 723 -4.06 29.94 -1.82
N PHE A 724 -3.90 28.83 -2.54
CA PHE A 724 -4.27 28.77 -3.94
C PHE A 724 -5.79 28.81 -4.16
N ASN A 725 -6.56 28.28 -3.21
CA ASN A 725 -8.01 28.45 -3.19
C ASN A 725 -8.40 29.94 -3.06
N PHE A 726 -7.72 30.70 -2.20
CA PHE A 726 -7.89 32.16 -2.08
C PHE A 726 -7.54 32.87 -3.40
N LEU A 727 -6.40 32.54 -4.01
CA LEU A 727 -5.95 33.15 -5.26
C LEU A 727 -6.97 32.91 -6.38
N ILE A 728 -7.41 31.66 -6.58
CA ILE A 728 -8.40 31.33 -7.61
C ILE A 728 -9.72 32.03 -7.29
N SER A 729 -10.21 31.96 -6.07
CA SER A 729 -11.45 32.62 -5.65
C SER A 729 -11.44 34.11 -5.95
N PHE A 730 -10.33 34.81 -5.65
CA PHE A 730 -10.23 36.24 -5.83
C PHE A 730 -10.04 36.64 -7.31
N PHE A 731 -9.09 35.99 -8.01
CA PHE A 731 -8.70 36.39 -9.37
C PHE A 731 -9.63 35.86 -10.47
N THR A 732 -10.41 34.80 -10.22
CA THR A 732 -11.27 34.17 -11.25
C THR A 732 -12.16 35.17 -11.96
N GLN A 733 -12.84 36.07 -11.24
CA GLN A 733 -13.78 37.00 -11.87
C GLN A 733 -13.07 38.07 -12.70
N PHE A 734 -11.90 38.56 -12.27
CA PHE A 734 -11.08 39.47 -13.07
C PHE A 734 -10.63 38.81 -14.37
N ILE A 735 -10.13 37.58 -14.29
CA ILE A 735 -9.62 36.86 -15.45
C ILE A 735 -10.79 36.49 -16.38
N THR A 736 -11.90 35.96 -15.85
CA THR A 736 -13.06 35.56 -16.66
C THR A 736 -13.71 36.78 -17.33
N HIS A 737 -13.70 37.94 -16.70
CA HIS A 737 -14.16 39.18 -17.32
C HIS A 737 -13.32 39.57 -18.56
N ASP A 738 -12.01 39.41 -18.49
CA ASP A 738 -11.10 39.86 -19.56
C ASP A 738 -10.90 38.82 -20.68
N ILE A 739 -10.88 37.52 -20.35
CA ILE A 739 -10.60 36.44 -21.30
C ILE A 739 -11.75 35.44 -21.50
N GLY A 740 -12.87 35.60 -20.77
CA GLY A 740 -14.05 34.74 -20.92
C GLY A 740 -13.74 33.26 -20.69
N TYR A 741 -14.23 32.41 -21.59
CA TYR A 741 -14.05 30.96 -21.54
C TYR A 741 -12.61 30.49 -21.82
N TRP A 742 -11.72 31.35 -22.34
CA TRP A 742 -10.30 31.03 -22.49
C TRP A 742 -9.62 30.78 -21.14
N TYR A 743 -10.23 31.19 -20.03
CA TYR A 743 -9.71 30.88 -18.70
C TYR A 743 -9.59 29.37 -18.44
N GLY A 744 -10.41 28.54 -19.08
CA GLY A 744 -10.24 27.09 -19.03
C GLY A 744 -8.88 26.62 -19.56
N MET A 745 -8.26 27.30 -20.51
CA MET A 745 -6.91 26.97 -21.01
C MET A 745 -5.83 27.18 -19.95
N VAL A 746 -6.03 28.12 -19.01
CA VAL A 746 -5.12 28.33 -17.88
C VAL A 746 -5.16 27.12 -16.95
N PHE A 747 -6.35 26.58 -16.67
CA PHE A 747 -6.50 25.34 -15.90
C PHE A 747 -6.00 24.12 -16.68
N GLY A 748 -6.24 24.04 -17.98
CA GLY A 748 -5.68 23.01 -18.85
C GLY A 748 -4.15 23.00 -18.86
N GLY A 749 -3.51 24.16 -19.01
CA GLY A 749 -2.06 24.32 -18.91
C GLY A 749 -1.52 23.95 -17.53
N SER A 750 -2.23 24.33 -16.46
CA SER A 750 -1.92 23.95 -15.09
C SER A 750 -2.00 22.44 -14.88
N CYS A 751 -3.06 21.78 -15.39
CA CYS A 751 -3.21 20.33 -15.35
C CYS A 751 -2.09 19.62 -16.13
N LEU A 752 -1.68 20.14 -17.28
CA LEU A 752 -0.57 19.58 -18.06
C LEU A 752 0.76 19.69 -17.29
N PHE A 753 1.02 20.84 -16.68
CA PHE A 753 2.17 21.02 -15.79
C PHE A 753 2.14 20.03 -14.63
N LEU A 754 0.98 19.87 -13.97
CA LEU A 754 0.79 18.95 -12.86
C LEU A 754 0.99 17.49 -13.27
N ALA A 755 0.52 17.08 -14.44
CA ALA A 755 0.78 15.74 -14.99
C ALA A 755 2.30 15.50 -15.16
N GLY A 756 3.01 16.49 -15.73
CA GLY A 756 4.47 16.45 -15.85
C GLY A 756 5.16 16.42 -14.48
N PHE A 757 4.71 17.24 -13.54
CA PHE A 757 5.28 17.31 -12.19
C PHE A 757 5.13 15.98 -11.45
N VAL A 758 3.94 15.39 -11.46
CA VAL A 758 3.69 14.07 -10.85
C VAL A 758 4.53 13.00 -11.56
N PHE A 759 4.68 13.07 -12.88
CA PHE A 759 5.52 12.16 -13.64
C PHE A 759 7.00 12.25 -13.22
N PHE A 760 7.57 13.45 -13.06
CA PHE A 760 9.01 13.60 -12.78
C PHE A 760 9.40 13.53 -11.30
N PHE A 761 8.51 13.91 -10.36
CA PHE A 761 8.92 14.17 -8.98
C PHE A 761 8.26 13.28 -7.91
N VAL A 762 7.06 12.75 -8.16
CA VAL A 762 6.28 11.99 -7.17
C VAL A 762 6.62 10.49 -7.24
N ILE A 763 6.98 9.92 -6.08
CA ILE A 763 7.26 8.49 -5.91
C ILE A 763 5.95 7.72 -5.71
N GLU A 764 5.86 6.50 -6.26
CA GLU A 764 4.71 5.63 -6.04
C GLU A 764 4.67 5.11 -4.59
N SER A 765 3.55 5.38 -3.89
CA SER A 765 3.34 5.03 -2.49
C SER A 765 2.42 3.83 -2.29
N LYS A 766 1.77 3.32 -3.35
CA LYS A 766 0.85 2.19 -3.26
C LYS A 766 1.50 0.95 -2.66
N ASP A 767 0.81 0.36 -1.68
CA ASP A 767 1.15 -0.90 -1.01
C ASP A 767 2.55 -0.88 -0.38
N ARG A 768 3.02 0.32 0.02
CA ARG A 768 4.27 0.52 0.76
C ARG A 768 3.99 0.99 2.17
N SER A 769 4.83 0.55 3.10
CA SER A 769 4.90 1.12 4.44
C SER A 769 5.42 2.56 4.40
N LEU A 770 5.11 3.34 5.44
CA LEU A 770 5.55 4.74 5.53
C LEU A 770 7.07 4.84 5.67
N GLU A 771 7.67 3.82 6.29
CA GLU A 771 9.09 3.64 6.51
C GLU A 771 9.82 3.29 5.19
N GLU A 772 9.23 2.45 4.34
CA GLU A 772 9.75 2.20 2.99
C GLU A 772 9.71 3.47 2.14
N ILE A 773 8.61 4.23 2.17
CA ILE A 773 8.52 5.52 1.45
C ILE A 773 9.60 6.47 1.95
N ASP A 774 9.83 6.54 3.26
CA ASP A 774 10.89 7.35 3.85
C ASP A 774 12.27 6.95 3.30
N THR A 775 12.54 5.65 3.27
CA THR A 775 13.77 5.06 2.74
C THR A 775 13.96 5.40 1.25
N MET A 776 12.90 5.30 0.45
CA MET A 776 12.95 5.61 -0.99
C MET A 776 13.34 7.07 -1.26
N TYR A 777 12.84 8.01 -0.45
CA TYR A 777 13.20 9.42 -0.59
C TYR A 777 14.62 9.71 -0.08
N VAL A 778 15.08 9.04 0.99
CA VAL A 778 16.46 9.17 1.49
C VAL A 778 17.47 8.60 0.49
N LEU A 779 17.17 7.46 -0.11
CA LEU A 779 17.99 6.81 -1.14
C LEU A 779 17.91 7.50 -2.52
N GLY A 780 17.08 8.53 -2.67
CA GLY A 780 16.95 9.27 -3.91
C GLY A 780 16.40 8.44 -5.09
N VAL A 781 15.49 7.48 -4.81
CA VAL A 781 14.90 6.61 -5.83
C VAL A 781 14.28 7.43 -6.96
N ASN A 782 14.55 7.03 -8.20
CA ASN A 782 13.98 7.70 -9.37
C ASN A 782 12.45 7.57 -9.35
N PRO A 783 11.69 8.68 -9.34
CA PRO A 783 10.23 8.65 -9.37
C PRO A 783 9.66 7.80 -10.49
N ILE A 784 10.29 7.80 -11.67
CA ILE A 784 9.84 7.09 -12.87
C ILE A 784 9.77 5.58 -12.65
N THR A 785 10.81 5.00 -12.03
CA THR A 785 10.94 3.56 -11.78
C THR A 785 10.58 3.16 -10.35
N SER A 786 10.02 4.08 -9.57
CA SER A 786 9.71 3.86 -8.15
C SER A 786 8.73 2.70 -7.90
N ALA A 787 7.81 2.42 -8.84
CA ALA A 787 6.87 1.32 -8.70
C ALA A 787 7.56 -0.07 -8.70
N SER A 788 8.68 -0.21 -9.42
CA SER A 788 9.48 -1.43 -9.47
C SER A 788 10.61 -1.46 -8.44
N TRP A 789 10.69 -0.46 -7.56
CA TRP A 789 11.68 -0.45 -6.49
C TRP A 789 11.38 -1.57 -5.50
N ASP A 790 12.40 -2.33 -5.14
CA ASP A 790 12.30 -3.44 -4.21
C ASP A 790 13.32 -3.19 -3.07
N PRO A 791 12.87 -3.14 -1.80
CA PRO A 791 13.76 -2.92 -0.67
C PRO A 791 14.87 -3.98 -0.59
N VAL A 792 14.59 -5.24 -0.99
CA VAL A 792 15.57 -6.34 -0.95
C VAL A 792 16.69 -6.12 -1.98
N THR A 793 16.31 -5.74 -3.21
CA THR A 793 17.27 -5.42 -4.27
C THR A 793 18.04 -4.11 -4.00
N ALA A 794 17.41 -3.13 -3.34
CA ALA A 794 18.04 -1.88 -2.95
C ALA A 794 19.06 -2.07 -1.82
N ALA A 795 18.76 -2.90 -0.81
CA ALA A 795 19.72 -3.31 0.22
C ALA A 795 20.92 -4.04 -0.40
N LYS A 796 20.69 -4.92 -1.38
CA LYS A 796 21.75 -5.58 -2.18
C LYS A 796 22.60 -4.62 -3.00
N ARG A 797 22.06 -3.48 -3.46
CA ARG A 797 22.83 -2.44 -4.16
C ARG A 797 23.59 -1.54 -3.20
N ALA A 798 22.99 -1.18 -2.06
CA ALA A 798 23.62 -0.38 -1.03
C ALA A 798 24.82 -1.11 -0.39
N SER A 799 24.76 -2.44 -0.28
CA SER A 799 25.91 -3.27 0.13
C SER A 799 27.02 -3.34 -0.92
N VAL A 800 26.75 -2.95 -2.17
CA VAL A 800 27.72 -2.90 -3.29
C VAL A 800 28.23 -1.48 -3.55
N SER A 801 27.50 -0.43 -3.14
CA SER A 801 27.85 0.96 -3.36
C SER A 801 27.95 1.75 -2.04
N SER A 802 29.09 1.64 -1.36
CA SER A 802 29.50 2.67 -0.40
C SER A 802 30.13 3.84 -1.17
N PRO A 803 29.76 5.12 -0.92
CA PRO A 803 30.27 6.25 -1.68
C PRO A 803 31.69 6.64 -1.21
N GLU A 804 32.68 6.50 -2.10
CA GLU A 804 33.94 7.23 -1.98
C GLU A 804 33.67 8.72 -2.19
N THR A 805 34.03 9.52 -1.18
CA THR A 805 34.09 10.98 -1.30
C THR A 805 35.11 11.38 -2.36
N SER A 806 34.63 12.12 -3.35
CA SER A 806 35.39 12.71 -4.45
C SER A 806 36.61 13.54 -4.00
N ARG A 807 37.81 13.05 -4.31
CA ARG A 807 38.94 13.88 -4.78
C ARG A 807 39.70 13.12 -5.85
N GLY A 808 39.88 13.77 -7.00
CA GLY A 808 40.34 13.13 -8.23
C GLY A 808 41.76 12.58 -8.20
N GLY A 809 41.97 11.56 -9.03
CA GLY A 809 43.29 11.02 -9.36
C GLY A 809 43.21 9.61 -9.91
N SER A 810 43.41 9.48 -11.23
CA SER A 810 43.86 8.30 -12.00
C SER A 810 43.29 6.91 -11.68
N ALA A 811 42.66 6.33 -12.69
CA ALA A 811 42.31 4.91 -12.79
C ALA A 811 43.47 3.98 -12.41
N TRP A 812 43.18 3.02 -11.51
CA TRP A 812 43.92 1.77 -11.34
C TRP A 812 42.91 0.65 -11.12
N THR A 813 42.76 -0.18 -12.14
CA THR A 813 42.08 -1.48 -12.10
C THR A 813 43.04 -2.52 -11.54
N GLY A 814 42.62 -3.27 -10.52
CA GLY A 814 43.34 -4.44 -10.02
C GLY A 814 42.57 -5.12 -8.89
N GLU A 815 41.71 -6.09 -9.24
CA GLU A 815 41.24 -7.09 -8.28
C GLU A 815 42.34 -8.15 -8.14
N ASP A 816 42.86 -8.34 -6.92
CA ASP A 816 43.79 -9.42 -6.61
C ASP A 816 43.09 -10.78 -6.81
N LYS A 817 43.66 -11.59 -7.70
CA LYS A 817 43.28 -12.98 -7.97
C LYS A 817 44.38 -13.90 -7.45
N ASP A 818 44.01 -15.11 -7.04
CA ASP A 818 45.00 -16.16 -6.74
C ASP A 818 45.77 -16.61 -8.00
N GLU A 819 46.79 -17.46 -7.83
CA GLU A 819 47.65 -17.97 -8.92
C GLU A 819 46.88 -18.74 -10.03
N GLU A 820 45.60 -19.02 -9.81
CA GLU A 820 44.69 -19.74 -10.72
C GLU A 820 43.56 -18.84 -11.28
N GLY A 821 43.54 -17.56 -10.94
CA GLY A 821 42.62 -16.57 -11.50
C GLY A 821 41.22 -16.57 -10.91
N LYS A 822 41.00 -17.19 -9.73
CA LYS A 822 39.71 -17.17 -9.01
C LYS A 822 39.65 -16.03 -7.99
N PRO A 823 38.45 -15.46 -7.76
CA PRO A 823 38.24 -14.49 -6.69
C PRO A 823 38.36 -15.17 -5.32
N ILE A 824 39.19 -14.60 -4.44
CA ILE A 824 39.42 -15.10 -3.08
C ILE A 824 38.13 -14.95 -2.26
N ARG A 825 37.56 -16.07 -1.78
CA ARG A 825 36.34 -16.10 -0.92
C ARG A 825 36.69 -15.89 0.55
N THR A 826 35.98 -15.00 1.24
CA THR A 826 35.99 -14.89 2.71
C THR A 826 34.86 -15.76 3.29
N LEU A 827 35.19 -16.79 4.07
CA LEU A 827 34.21 -17.68 4.72
C LEU A 827 33.58 -16.98 5.94
N GLU A 828 32.26 -16.88 6.02
CA GLU A 828 31.50 -16.40 7.20
C GLU A 828 31.13 -17.57 8.14
N GLY A 829 30.84 -17.28 9.41
CA GLY A 829 30.84 -18.24 10.54
C GLY A 829 29.96 -19.50 10.44
N ASN A 830 29.11 -19.65 9.42
CA ASN A 830 28.28 -20.84 9.22
C ASN A 830 29.07 -22.05 8.65
N ASP A 831 30.19 -21.81 7.96
CA ASP A 831 30.94 -22.87 7.27
C ASP A 831 31.72 -23.81 8.23
N TYR A 832 32.06 -23.35 9.44
CA TYR A 832 32.73 -24.19 10.46
C TYR A 832 31.82 -25.32 10.95
N LEU A 833 30.53 -25.06 11.08
CA LEU A 833 29.54 -26.02 11.58
C LEU A 833 29.33 -27.17 10.59
N GLY A 834 29.28 -26.84 9.28
CA GLY A 834 29.15 -27.82 8.20
C GLY A 834 30.34 -28.79 8.10
N ILE A 835 31.52 -28.40 8.57
CA ILE A 835 32.74 -29.23 8.56
C ILE A 835 32.93 -29.97 9.90
N PHE A 836 32.67 -29.29 11.03
CA PHE A 836 32.92 -29.84 12.37
C PHE A 836 31.98 -31.00 12.74
N ILE A 837 30.69 -30.89 12.40
CA ILE A 837 29.67 -31.86 12.81
C ILE A 837 29.84 -33.23 12.11
N PRO A 838 30.05 -33.31 10.78
CA PRO A 838 30.26 -34.59 10.12
C PRO A 838 31.49 -35.35 10.63
N ILE A 839 32.58 -34.65 10.95
CA ILE A 839 33.81 -35.25 11.50
C ILE A 839 33.53 -35.92 12.86
N HIS A 840 32.69 -35.32 13.69
CA HIS A 840 32.34 -35.89 15.00
C HIS A 840 31.29 -37.02 14.91
N ARG A 841 30.32 -36.92 13.98
CA ARG A 841 29.20 -37.86 13.83
C ARG A 841 29.63 -39.29 13.45
N GLN A 842 30.79 -39.45 12.81
CA GLN A 842 31.35 -40.77 12.45
C GLN A 842 31.60 -41.70 13.65
N LYS A 843 31.54 -41.21 14.91
CA LYS A 843 31.99 -41.95 16.09
C LYS A 843 30.94 -42.33 17.16
N LYS A 844 29.63 -42.10 16.90
CA LYS A 844 28.48 -42.64 17.69
C LYS A 844 28.39 -42.27 19.20
N GLU A 845 28.79 -41.07 19.62
CA GLU A 845 28.59 -40.58 21.01
C GLU A 845 27.40 -39.59 21.10
N GLN A 846 26.65 -39.54 22.23
CA GLN A 846 25.56 -38.57 22.44
C GLN A 846 26.12 -37.21 22.89
N LEU A 847 26.04 -36.21 22.02
CA LEU A 847 26.62 -34.87 22.23
C LEU A 847 25.60 -33.76 21.94
N LEU A 848 25.55 -32.74 22.81
CA LEU A 848 24.83 -31.49 22.54
C LEU A 848 25.81 -30.41 22.04
N ILE A 849 25.56 -29.85 20.86
CA ILE A 849 26.34 -28.76 20.26
C ILE A 849 25.48 -27.50 20.22
N VAL A 850 25.96 -26.41 20.86
CA VAL A 850 25.27 -25.10 20.87
C VAL A 850 26.10 -24.09 20.06
N PRO A 851 25.78 -23.86 18.77
CA PRO A 851 26.45 -22.84 17.97
C PRO A 851 26.08 -21.43 18.45
N SER A 852 27.06 -20.52 18.40
CA SER A 852 26.80 -19.09 18.63
C SER A 852 26.43 -18.45 17.29
N ILE A 853 25.14 -18.20 17.05
CA ILE A 853 24.67 -17.38 15.93
C ILE A 853 24.46 -15.97 16.45
N THR A 854 25.04 -14.97 15.77
CA THR A 854 24.83 -13.55 16.09
C THR A 854 23.36 -13.22 15.92
N VAL A 855 22.66 -12.96 17.03
CA VAL A 855 21.25 -12.58 17.01
C VAL A 855 21.18 -11.11 16.59
N SER A 856 20.70 -10.83 15.38
CA SER A 856 20.60 -9.48 14.79
C SER A 856 19.51 -8.58 15.42
N SER A 857 19.00 -8.92 16.59
CA SER A 857 18.08 -8.06 17.33
C SER A 857 18.82 -7.38 18.48
N GLY A 858 19.08 -6.08 18.34
CA GLY A 858 19.75 -5.23 19.34
C GLY A 858 19.03 -5.15 20.70
N GLN A 859 19.00 -6.26 21.44
CA GLN A 859 18.55 -6.33 22.83
C GLN A 859 19.72 -6.00 23.78
N PRO A 860 19.49 -5.26 24.88
CA PRO A 860 20.53 -5.00 25.87
C PRO A 860 20.93 -6.28 26.62
N CYS A 861 22.24 -6.45 26.82
CA CYS A 861 22.93 -7.52 27.57
C CYS A 861 22.18 -8.06 28.82
N LYS A 862 21.37 -9.10 28.66
CA LYS A 862 20.95 -9.99 29.75
C LYS A 862 21.36 -11.41 29.40
N ALA A 863 21.92 -12.15 30.36
CA ALA A 863 22.27 -13.56 30.18
C ALA A 863 21.01 -14.45 30.03
N HIS A 864 19.92 -14.07 30.71
CA HIS A 864 18.63 -14.76 30.72
C HIS A 864 17.49 -13.79 30.43
N ILE A 865 16.51 -14.24 29.64
CA ILE A 865 15.33 -13.45 29.31
C ILE A 865 14.17 -13.91 30.21
N VAL A 866 13.73 -13.04 31.13
CA VAL A 866 12.64 -13.37 32.08
C VAL A 866 11.31 -12.87 31.53
N GLY A 867 10.34 -13.78 31.37
CA GLY A 867 8.96 -13.45 30.98
C GLY A 867 8.74 -13.19 29.49
N GLN A 868 9.69 -13.54 28.62
CA GLN A 868 9.55 -13.50 27.16
C GLN A 868 9.37 -14.93 26.62
N ASP A 869 8.50 -15.08 25.62
CA ASP A 869 8.30 -16.36 24.96
C ASP A 869 9.54 -16.74 24.13
N VAL A 870 10.02 -17.97 24.33
CA VAL A 870 11.11 -18.56 23.53
C VAL A 870 10.51 -19.61 22.60
N GLN A 871 10.87 -19.55 21.33
CA GLN A 871 10.42 -20.44 20.26
C GLN A 871 11.60 -21.25 19.72
N ALA A 872 11.37 -22.55 19.52
CA ALA A 872 12.29 -23.48 18.91
C ALA A 872 11.74 -23.93 17.54
N THR A 873 12.54 -23.82 16.48
CA THR A 873 12.18 -24.26 15.11
C THR A 873 13.13 -25.35 14.63
N HIS A 874 12.59 -26.36 13.95
CA HIS A 874 13.41 -27.41 13.35
C HIS A 874 14.04 -26.92 12.04
N TYR A 875 15.34 -27.15 11.89
CA TYR A 875 16.13 -26.81 10.71
C TYR A 875 16.81 -28.06 10.15
N PHE A 876 16.69 -28.27 8.85
CA PHE A 876 17.37 -29.36 8.14
C PHE A 876 18.48 -28.74 7.27
N PRO A 877 19.76 -28.88 7.66
CA PRO A 877 20.86 -28.38 6.85
C PRO A 877 20.93 -29.12 5.52
N PRO A 878 21.20 -28.42 4.40
CA PRO A 878 21.45 -29.08 3.12
C PRO A 878 22.76 -29.86 3.14
N SER A 879 22.80 -31.00 2.42
CA SER A 879 23.98 -31.88 2.31
C SER A 879 25.19 -31.24 1.58
N GLN A 880 24.98 -30.09 0.92
CA GLN A 880 26.03 -29.25 0.34
C GLN A 880 25.72 -27.78 0.64
N THR A 881 26.74 -26.98 0.99
CA THR A 881 26.59 -25.55 1.31
C THR A 881 26.03 -24.78 0.10
N PRO A 882 24.79 -24.26 0.16
CA PRO A 882 24.22 -23.51 -0.96
C PRO A 882 24.90 -22.15 -1.10
N ALA A 883 25.01 -21.65 -2.33
CA ALA A 883 25.62 -20.35 -2.64
C ALA A 883 24.86 -19.13 -2.03
N THR A 884 23.69 -19.37 -1.45
CA THR A 884 22.85 -18.38 -0.75
C THR A 884 22.14 -19.10 0.41
N HIS A 885 22.20 -18.55 1.62
CA HIS A 885 21.41 -19.07 2.75
C HIS A 885 19.91 -18.93 2.46
N PRO A 886 19.11 -20.02 2.51
CA PRO A 886 17.67 -19.93 2.34
C PRO A 886 16.99 -19.37 3.59
N ASP A 887 15.77 -18.84 3.38
CA ASP A 887 14.90 -18.28 4.40
C ASP A 887 14.56 -19.34 5.48
N TYR A 888 14.89 -19.08 6.75
CA TYR A 888 14.84 -20.06 7.86
C TYR A 888 13.43 -20.42 8.35
N SER A 889 12.38 -20.14 7.58
CA SER A 889 10.99 -20.34 7.98
C SER A 889 10.31 -21.59 7.39
N ASN A 890 10.92 -22.29 6.42
CA ASN A 890 10.27 -23.41 5.72
C ASN A 890 11.25 -24.51 5.23
N SER A 891 11.95 -25.22 6.12
CA SER A 891 12.63 -26.47 5.74
C SER A 891 11.70 -27.68 5.95
N THR A 892 11.05 -28.15 4.89
CA THR A 892 10.36 -29.46 4.84
C THR A 892 11.41 -30.59 4.87
N PRO A 893 11.14 -31.75 5.51
CA PRO A 893 12.05 -32.89 5.47
C PRO A 893 12.25 -33.38 4.02
N PRO A 894 13.49 -33.67 3.57
CA PRO A 894 13.73 -34.20 2.24
C PRO A 894 13.05 -35.57 2.08
N SER A 895 12.14 -35.67 1.12
CA SER A 895 11.40 -36.90 0.81
C SER A 895 12.24 -37.80 -0.10
N GLY A 896 13.11 -38.62 0.49
CA GLY A 896 13.92 -39.61 -0.22
C GLY A 896 14.15 -40.86 0.64
N PRO A 897 14.02 -42.11 0.11
CA PRO A 897 14.09 -43.32 0.94
C PRO A 897 15.50 -43.69 1.46
N ASN A 898 16.53 -42.87 1.22
CA ASN A 898 17.93 -43.28 1.42
C ASN A 898 18.85 -42.19 2.03
N ASP A 899 18.32 -41.09 2.59
CA ASP A 899 19.18 -40.14 3.33
C ASP A 899 19.21 -40.52 4.81
N GLU A 900 20.31 -41.11 5.28
CA GLU A 900 20.63 -41.37 6.70
C GLU A 900 20.60 -40.08 7.56
N ASP A 901 20.46 -38.91 6.94
CA ASP A 901 20.41 -37.60 7.60
C ASP A 901 19.01 -37.17 8.07
N THR A 902 17.97 -37.95 7.77
CA THR A 902 16.56 -37.61 8.03
C THR A 902 16.10 -37.78 9.49
N ASP A 903 16.86 -38.49 10.34
CA ASP A 903 16.43 -38.82 11.72
C ASP A 903 16.69 -37.73 12.77
N HIS A 904 17.52 -36.71 12.48
CA HIS A 904 17.96 -35.73 13.49
C HIS A 904 18.00 -34.27 12.97
N PRO A 905 16.87 -33.53 12.98
CA PRO A 905 16.85 -32.10 12.66
C PRO A 905 17.66 -31.26 13.66
N TRP A 906 18.25 -30.17 13.19
CA TRP A 906 18.82 -29.12 14.04
C TRP A 906 17.67 -28.32 14.67
N VAL A 907 17.89 -27.75 15.84
CA VAL A 907 16.88 -26.93 16.53
C VAL A 907 17.42 -25.52 16.68
N LEU A 908 16.79 -24.56 16.00
CA LEU A 908 17.09 -23.14 16.11
C LEU A 908 16.23 -22.53 17.21
N VAL A 909 16.84 -21.79 18.14
CA VAL A 909 16.15 -21.19 19.29
C VAL A 909 16.38 -19.69 19.27
N ASN A 910 15.31 -18.89 19.35
CA ASN A 910 15.37 -17.42 19.32
C ASN A 910 15.70 -16.81 20.71
N SER A 911 16.78 -17.27 21.35
CA SER A 911 17.16 -16.83 22.70
C SER A 911 18.68 -16.69 22.86
N THR A 912 19.15 -16.32 24.05
CA THR A 912 20.57 -16.20 24.37
C THR A 912 21.25 -17.57 24.36
N PRO A 913 22.56 -17.67 24.05
CA PRO A 913 23.28 -18.94 24.10
C PRO A 913 23.17 -19.69 25.43
N ALA A 914 23.07 -18.96 26.56
CA ALA A 914 22.85 -19.53 27.88
C ALA A 914 21.45 -20.18 28.01
N CYS A 915 20.39 -19.52 27.54
CA CYS A 915 19.05 -20.10 27.50
C CYS A 915 18.99 -21.32 26.58
N CYS A 916 19.72 -21.31 25.45
CA CYS A 916 19.80 -22.45 24.53
C CYS A 916 20.39 -23.70 25.21
N ALA A 917 21.43 -23.53 26.04
CA ALA A 917 22.03 -24.62 26.80
C ALA A 917 21.05 -25.24 27.82
N GLN A 918 20.25 -24.42 28.50
CA GLN A 918 19.22 -24.91 29.42
C GLN A 918 18.09 -25.64 28.69
N LEU A 919 17.51 -25.02 27.66
CA LEU A 919 16.36 -25.57 26.92
C LEU A 919 16.69 -26.91 26.27
N ALA A 920 17.93 -27.08 25.82
CA ALA A 920 18.35 -28.35 25.23
C ALA A 920 18.24 -29.53 26.21
N SER A 921 18.45 -29.33 27.51
CA SER A 921 18.30 -30.40 28.50
C SER A 921 16.85 -30.90 28.61
N GLU A 922 15.89 -30.00 28.50
CA GLU A 922 14.45 -30.30 28.57
C GLU A 922 13.94 -30.86 27.24
N PHE A 923 14.34 -30.25 26.13
CA PHE A 923 13.89 -30.62 24.79
C PHE A 923 14.41 -31.99 24.34
N PHE A 924 15.62 -32.37 24.76
CA PHE A 924 16.24 -33.65 24.40
C PHE A 924 16.21 -34.70 25.50
N ALA A 925 15.47 -34.49 26.60
CA ALA A 925 15.35 -35.44 27.71
C ALA A 925 14.89 -36.85 27.26
N SER A 926 14.11 -36.94 26.18
CA SER A 926 13.62 -38.19 25.60
C SER A 926 14.69 -39.01 24.85
N ARG A 927 15.84 -38.41 24.52
CA ARG A 927 16.91 -39.05 23.72
C ARG A 927 17.99 -39.74 24.55
N GLY A 928 17.95 -39.62 25.87
CA GLY A 928 18.97 -40.15 26.79
C GLY A 928 19.62 -39.06 27.62
N LYS A 929 20.51 -39.46 28.53
CA LYS A 929 21.22 -38.53 29.41
C LYS A 929 22.36 -37.86 28.63
N ILE A 930 22.39 -36.52 28.63
CA ILE A 930 23.49 -35.75 28.04
C ILE A 930 24.73 -35.87 28.94
N ASP A 931 25.80 -36.46 28.43
CA ASP A 931 27.06 -36.66 29.17
C ASP A 931 28.03 -35.46 29.04
N LEU A 932 27.97 -34.72 27.93
CA LEU A 932 28.85 -33.58 27.62
C LEU A 932 28.14 -32.53 26.74
N VAL A 933 28.36 -31.25 27.04
CA VAL A 933 27.88 -30.11 26.25
C VAL A 933 29.06 -29.38 25.59
N ILE A 934 29.04 -29.24 24.27
CA ILE A 934 30.01 -28.41 23.53
C ILE A 934 29.32 -27.11 23.10
N SER A 935 29.78 -25.98 23.61
CA SER A 935 29.39 -24.67 23.10
C SER A 935 30.39 -24.20 22.06
N GLY A 936 29.90 -23.84 20.87
CA GLY A 936 30.71 -23.59 19.68
C GLY A 936 30.60 -24.71 18.65
N PRO A 937 31.36 -24.65 17.54
CA PRO A 937 32.46 -23.71 17.28
C PRO A 937 32.00 -22.27 17.03
N ASN A 938 32.81 -21.29 17.48
CA ASN A 938 32.58 -19.85 17.26
C ASN A 938 33.76 -19.17 16.55
N TYR A 939 33.46 -18.11 15.79
CA TYR A 939 34.42 -17.25 15.13
C TYR A 939 34.93 -16.16 16.09
N GLY A 940 36.10 -16.38 16.69
CA GLY A 940 36.70 -15.47 17.67
C GLY A 940 37.47 -16.19 18.77
N ARG A 941 38.33 -15.46 19.49
CA ARG A 941 39.16 -16.01 20.58
C ARG A 941 38.54 -15.72 21.97
N ASN A 942 38.41 -16.74 22.80
CA ASN A 942 38.03 -16.63 24.23
C ASN A 942 39.29 -16.52 25.12
N THR A 943 40.33 -15.85 24.63
CA THR A 943 41.61 -15.75 25.34
C THR A 943 41.60 -14.52 26.25
N SER A 944 42.01 -14.63 27.51
CA SER A 944 41.99 -13.59 28.55
C SER A 944 40.63 -13.32 29.21
N ALA A 945 40.68 -12.85 30.47
CA ALA A 945 39.51 -12.57 31.29
C ALA A 945 38.55 -11.54 30.63
N LEU A 946 39.08 -10.51 29.97
CA LEU A 946 38.25 -9.50 29.30
C LEU A 946 37.47 -10.02 28.09
N PHE A 947 38.07 -10.87 27.26
CA PHE A 947 37.35 -11.48 26.14
C PHE A 947 36.40 -12.60 26.60
N ALA A 948 36.72 -13.27 27.70
CA ALA A 948 35.83 -14.24 28.33
C ALA A 948 34.51 -13.61 28.82
N LEU A 949 34.53 -12.36 29.30
CA LEU A 949 33.34 -11.64 29.78
C LEU A 949 32.34 -11.30 28.66
N SER A 950 32.79 -11.16 27.41
CA SER A 950 31.93 -10.86 26.26
C SER A 950 31.61 -12.10 25.40
N SER A 951 32.07 -13.29 25.80
CA SER A 951 31.91 -14.51 25.00
C SER A 951 30.58 -15.23 25.28
N GLY A 952 29.68 -15.22 24.29
CA GLY A 952 28.46 -16.04 24.32
C GLY A 952 28.75 -17.54 24.36
N THR A 953 29.84 -17.99 23.73
CA THR A 953 30.30 -19.39 23.73
C THR A 953 30.72 -19.85 25.13
N LEU A 954 31.49 -19.01 25.84
CA LEU A 954 31.87 -19.33 27.21
C LEU A 954 30.68 -19.22 28.16
N GLY A 955 29.80 -18.24 27.95
CA GLY A 955 28.57 -18.05 28.73
C GLY A 955 27.63 -19.26 28.66
N ALA A 956 27.41 -19.83 27.47
CA ALA A 956 26.58 -21.03 27.31
C ALA A 956 27.18 -22.26 28.00
N ALA A 957 28.51 -22.43 27.94
CA ALA A 957 29.19 -23.55 28.59
C ALA A 957 29.19 -23.42 30.13
N LEU A 958 29.34 -22.21 30.66
CA LEU A 958 29.16 -21.92 32.09
C LEU A 958 27.74 -22.25 32.56
N GLU A 959 26.73 -21.87 31.78
CA GLU A 959 25.33 -22.16 32.10
C GLU A 959 25.06 -23.67 32.09
N ALA A 960 25.57 -24.40 31.11
CA ALA A 960 25.48 -25.86 31.06
C ALA A 960 26.13 -26.51 32.30
N THR A 961 27.26 -25.96 32.74
CA THR A 961 27.96 -26.43 33.95
C THR A 961 27.14 -26.18 35.21
N GLN A 962 26.49 -25.03 35.31
CA GLN A 962 25.61 -24.70 36.42
C GLN A 962 24.38 -25.63 36.47
N CYS A 963 23.95 -26.14 35.31
CA CYS A 963 22.91 -27.16 35.18
C CYS A 963 23.41 -28.59 35.48
N GLY A 964 24.67 -28.76 35.89
CA GLY A 964 25.24 -30.05 36.29
C GLY A 964 25.87 -30.87 35.15
N TYR A 965 26.03 -30.29 33.96
CA TYR A 965 26.67 -30.96 32.82
C TYR A 965 28.17 -30.68 32.75
N ARG A 966 28.94 -31.67 32.28
CA ARG A 966 30.32 -31.40 31.82
C ARG A 966 30.23 -30.57 30.56
N SER A 967 31.08 -29.56 30.41
CA SER A 967 31.01 -28.69 29.23
C SER A 967 32.37 -28.26 28.68
N ILE A 968 32.40 -27.94 27.39
CA ILE A 968 33.56 -27.41 26.66
C ILE A 968 33.11 -26.18 25.86
N ALA A 969 33.82 -25.07 26.00
CA ALA A 969 33.68 -23.90 25.12
C ALA A 969 34.77 -23.95 24.03
N LEU A 970 34.38 -24.09 22.77
CA LEU A 970 35.30 -24.20 21.63
C LEU A 970 35.28 -22.95 20.75
N SER A 971 36.45 -22.35 20.57
CA SER A 971 36.65 -21.11 19.82
C SER A 971 37.79 -21.22 18.81
N PHE A 972 37.57 -20.69 17.60
CA PHE A 972 38.59 -20.60 16.55
C PHE A 972 39.21 -19.20 16.51
N ALA A 973 40.52 -19.12 16.78
CA ALA A 973 41.28 -17.88 16.87
C ALA A 973 41.98 -17.56 15.54
N PHE A 974 41.63 -16.43 14.93
CA PHE A 974 42.17 -15.98 13.63
C PHE A 974 43.26 -14.91 13.80
N PHE A 975 44.22 -14.92 12.88
CA PHE A 975 45.30 -13.92 12.80
C PHE A 975 45.20 -13.05 11.53
N ASP A 976 44.56 -13.54 10.48
CA ASP A 976 44.33 -12.86 9.20
C ASP A 976 42.97 -13.29 8.62
N ARG A 977 42.43 -12.54 7.64
CA ARG A 977 41.11 -12.76 7.02
C ARG A 977 41.10 -13.75 5.85
N ASN A 978 42.24 -14.34 5.50
CA ASN A 978 42.31 -15.40 4.49
C ASN A 978 41.86 -16.74 5.09
N ASN A 979 40.58 -17.07 4.90
CA ASN A 979 39.97 -18.33 5.37
C ASN A 979 40.05 -19.40 4.28
N ASP A 980 41.25 -19.96 4.04
CA ASP A 980 41.39 -21.13 3.15
C ASP A 980 40.59 -22.31 3.73
N PRO A 981 39.64 -22.91 2.97
CA PRO A 981 38.86 -24.08 3.42
C PRO A 981 39.70 -25.25 3.94
N ALA A 982 40.91 -25.45 3.42
CA ALA A 982 41.81 -26.51 3.88
C ALA A 982 42.36 -26.24 5.29
N ILE A 983 42.73 -24.98 5.57
CA ILE A 983 43.22 -24.56 6.89
C ILE A 983 42.08 -24.63 7.92
N VAL A 984 40.87 -24.23 7.52
CA VAL A 984 39.67 -24.33 8.37
C VAL A 984 39.33 -25.78 8.71
N ALA A 985 39.36 -26.68 7.74
CA ALA A 985 39.11 -28.10 7.97
C ALA A 985 40.16 -28.73 8.90
N GLU A 986 41.43 -28.32 8.76
CA GLU A 986 42.51 -28.77 9.65
C GLU A 986 42.29 -28.27 11.10
N ALA A 987 41.92 -26.99 11.28
CA ALA A 987 41.59 -26.44 12.60
C ALA A 987 40.37 -27.13 13.23
N CYS A 988 39.32 -27.41 12.45
CA CYS A 988 38.17 -28.21 12.89
C CYS A 988 38.59 -29.61 13.36
N THR A 989 39.48 -30.27 12.62
CA THR A 989 40.02 -31.59 12.97
C THR A 989 40.77 -31.53 14.30
N GLN A 990 41.60 -30.51 14.51
CA GLN A 990 42.31 -30.32 15.77
C GLN A 990 41.36 -30.03 16.94
N GLY A 991 40.33 -29.22 16.73
CA GLY A 991 39.29 -28.95 17.73
C GLY A 991 38.55 -30.22 18.17
N VAL A 992 38.19 -31.09 17.22
CA VAL A 992 37.57 -32.40 17.52
C VAL A 992 38.52 -33.29 18.33
N ARG A 993 39.80 -33.41 17.93
CA ARG A 993 40.81 -34.21 18.67
C ARG A 993 40.92 -33.78 20.13
N VAL A 994 40.97 -32.47 20.38
CA VAL A 994 41.06 -31.92 21.75
C VAL A 994 39.78 -32.17 22.54
N CYS A 995 38.60 -31.96 21.94
CA CYS A 995 37.32 -32.20 22.61
C CYS A 995 37.15 -33.68 22.98
N GLU A 996 37.52 -34.61 22.09
CA GLU A 996 37.48 -36.07 22.35
C GLU A 996 38.43 -36.47 23.48
N PHE A 997 39.67 -35.95 23.48
CA PHE A 997 40.63 -36.19 24.55
C PHE A 997 40.06 -35.72 25.90
N LEU A 998 39.49 -34.52 25.95
CA LEU A 998 38.88 -33.98 27.18
C LEU A 998 37.65 -34.78 27.62
N ALA A 999 36.80 -35.21 26.68
CA ALA A 999 35.64 -36.04 26.98
C ALA A 999 36.05 -37.35 27.67
N LYS A 1000 37.10 -38.02 27.18
CA LYS A 1000 37.53 -39.35 27.64
C LYS A 1000 38.52 -39.33 28.81
N GLN A 1001 39.46 -38.39 28.81
CA GLN A 1001 40.60 -38.34 29.72
C GLN A 1001 40.72 -37.01 30.48
N GLY A 1002 39.75 -36.10 30.33
CA GLY A 1002 39.70 -34.85 31.08
C GLY A 1002 39.58 -35.08 32.59
N LYS A 1003 40.27 -34.25 33.37
CA LYS A 1003 40.20 -34.26 34.85
C LYS A 1003 38.96 -33.49 35.32
N TRP A 1004 37.78 -34.08 35.11
CA TRP A 1004 36.48 -33.46 35.42
C TRP A 1004 36.16 -33.35 36.92
N GLU A 1005 36.97 -33.96 37.80
CA GLU A 1005 36.84 -33.82 39.26
C GLU A 1005 37.36 -32.46 39.76
N THR A 1006 38.37 -31.89 39.08
CA THR A 1006 38.96 -30.59 39.45
C THR A 1006 38.39 -29.43 38.65
N ALA A 1007 38.03 -29.66 37.38
CA ALA A 1007 37.48 -28.68 36.45
C ALA A 1007 36.07 -29.09 35.98
N GLN A 1008 35.13 -28.16 35.96
CA GLN A 1008 33.75 -28.44 35.55
C GLN A 1008 33.47 -27.98 34.10
N LEU A 1009 34.32 -27.09 33.56
CA LEU A 1009 34.29 -26.56 32.20
C LEU A 1009 35.72 -26.45 31.64
N TYR A 1010 35.91 -26.75 30.35
CA TYR A 1010 37.14 -26.41 29.62
C TYR A 1010 36.91 -25.35 28.55
N SER A 1011 37.76 -24.32 28.50
CA SER A 1011 37.82 -23.37 27.37
C SER A 1011 38.95 -23.76 26.43
N VAL A 1012 38.60 -24.11 25.20
CA VAL A 1012 39.53 -24.53 24.14
C VAL A 1012 39.59 -23.44 23.07
N ASN A 1013 40.77 -22.89 22.83
CA ASN A 1013 41.00 -21.98 21.71
C ASN A 1013 41.95 -22.65 20.72
N VAL A 1014 41.52 -22.81 19.46
CA VAL A 1014 42.31 -23.41 18.38
C VAL A 1014 42.70 -22.30 17.38
N PRO A 1015 43.99 -22.09 17.11
CA PRO A 1015 44.42 -21.12 16.11
C PRO A 1015 44.11 -21.63 14.69
N VAL A 1016 43.54 -20.77 13.84
CA VAL A 1016 43.29 -21.13 12.44
C VAL A 1016 44.52 -20.79 11.60
N LEU A 1017 45.48 -21.72 11.64
CA LEU A 1017 46.75 -21.64 10.97
C LEU A 1017 47.04 -22.97 10.27
N LYS A 1018 47.81 -22.92 9.18
CA LYS A 1018 48.29 -24.12 8.50
C LYS A 1018 49.16 -24.96 9.45
N ASP A 1019 49.03 -26.28 9.35
CA ASP A 1019 49.77 -27.27 10.14
C ASP A 1019 49.45 -27.23 11.64
N VAL A 1020 48.29 -26.69 12.04
CA VAL A 1020 47.88 -26.59 13.47
C VAL A 1020 47.80 -27.96 14.15
N THR A 1021 47.54 -29.04 13.39
CA THR A 1021 47.51 -30.41 13.94
C THR A 1021 48.87 -30.94 14.37
N GLN A 1022 49.96 -30.35 13.85
CA GLN A 1022 51.36 -30.67 14.18
C GLN A 1022 51.92 -29.79 15.30
N ARG A 1023 51.18 -28.75 15.71
CA ARG A 1023 51.59 -27.82 16.77
C ARG A 1023 51.18 -28.37 18.13
N PRO A 1024 51.95 -28.08 19.20
CA PRO A 1024 51.63 -28.57 20.53
C PRO A 1024 50.29 -28.00 21.03
N VAL A 1025 49.59 -28.81 21.81
CA VAL A 1025 48.45 -28.38 22.61
C VAL A 1025 48.95 -28.12 24.01
N ARG A 1026 48.62 -26.98 24.63
CA ARG A 1026 49.10 -26.66 25.98
C ARG A 1026 47.97 -26.44 26.96
N TRP A 1027 48.20 -26.91 28.18
CA TRP A 1027 47.42 -26.48 29.32
C TRP A 1027 47.75 -25.04 29.68
N THR A 1028 46.73 -24.22 29.85
CA THR A 1028 46.88 -22.78 30.06
C THR A 1028 46.06 -22.28 31.23
N ARG A 1029 46.51 -21.15 31.79
CA ARG A 1029 45.71 -20.30 32.66
C ARG A 1029 45.12 -19.14 31.84
N ILE A 1030 43.88 -18.77 32.13
CA ILE A 1030 43.30 -17.51 31.64
C ILE A 1030 44.23 -16.34 32.00
N LEU A 1031 44.58 -15.51 31.02
CA LEU A 1031 45.32 -14.29 31.26
C LEU A 1031 44.43 -13.29 32.02
N GLN A 1032 44.82 -12.93 33.24
CA GLN A 1032 44.15 -11.89 34.03
C GLN A 1032 44.56 -10.51 33.50
N ASN A 1033 43.70 -9.89 32.70
CA ASN A 1033 43.89 -8.56 32.15
C ASN A 1033 42.79 -7.60 32.63
N SER A 1034 43.13 -6.32 32.67
CA SER A 1034 42.24 -5.25 33.13
C SER A 1034 42.39 -4.04 32.23
N TRP A 1035 41.33 -3.23 32.10
CA TRP A 1035 41.41 -1.96 31.37
C TRP A 1035 42.34 -0.98 32.07
N ALA A 1036 43.30 -0.38 31.35
CA ALA A 1036 44.26 0.54 31.94
C ALA A 1036 43.61 1.86 32.43
N LYS A 1037 42.47 2.23 31.84
CA LYS A 1037 41.57 3.28 32.35
C LYS A 1037 40.29 2.61 32.83
N GLY A 1038 39.88 2.89 34.07
CA GLY A 1038 38.72 2.24 34.72
C GLY A 1038 37.34 2.43 34.04
N ALA A 1039 37.25 3.04 32.86
CA ALA A 1039 36.04 3.13 32.07
C ALA A 1039 36.32 2.81 30.60
N CYS A 1040 35.61 1.82 30.04
CA CYS A 1040 35.61 1.46 28.62
C CYS A 1040 34.70 2.36 27.80
N PHE A 1041 34.39 3.55 28.32
CA PHE A 1041 33.36 4.41 27.79
C PHE A 1041 33.96 5.78 27.48
N THR A 1042 33.77 6.23 26.26
CA THR A 1042 34.11 7.59 25.85
C THR A 1042 32.84 8.42 25.88
N GLU A 1043 32.88 9.56 26.57
CA GLU A 1043 31.77 10.50 26.57
C GLU A 1043 31.63 11.11 25.17
N LEU A 1044 30.45 10.97 24.59
CA LEU A 1044 30.13 11.50 23.27
C LEU A 1044 29.46 12.87 23.39
N PRO A 1045 29.74 13.80 22.45
CA PRO A 1045 28.95 15.01 22.32
C PRO A 1045 27.47 14.67 22.10
N ALA A 1046 26.57 15.44 22.70
CA ALA A 1046 25.13 15.18 22.66
C ALA A 1046 24.55 15.22 21.23
N GLY A 1047 24.43 14.08 20.56
CA GLY A 1047 23.83 13.95 19.23
C GLY A 1047 24.58 13.09 18.22
N SER A 1048 25.69 12.45 18.58
CA SER A 1048 26.30 11.41 17.74
C SER A 1048 25.58 10.07 17.98
N GLY A 1049 24.68 9.70 17.06
CA GLY A 1049 24.10 8.36 16.98
C GLY A 1049 25.10 7.37 16.36
N VAL A 1050 24.95 6.09 16.68
CA VAL A 1050 25.73 4.99 16.13
C VAL A 1050 24.83 4.19 15.19
N ASP A 1051 25.30 3.96 13.97
CA ASP A 1051 24.79 2.93 13.07
C ASP A 1051 25.36 1.58 13.53
N ASP A 1052 24.48 0.61 13.79
CA ASP A 1052 24.76 -0.83 14.00
C ASP A 1052 26.00 -1.21 14.85
N ALA A 1053 25.76 -1.62 16.11
CA ALA A 1053 26.79 -1.89 17.11
C ALA A 1053 27.81 -2.98 16.71
N ASP A 1054 27.37 -4.01 15.98
CA ASP A 1054 28.22 -5.12 15.56
C ASP A 1054 29.22 -4.69 14.46
N THR A 1055 28.76 -3.85 13.54
CA THR A 1055 29.59 -3.29 12.46
C THR A 1055 30.67 -2.36 13.02
N GLU A 1056 30.36 -1.63 14.09
CA GLU A 1056 31.29 -0.70 14.73
C GLU A 1056 32.31 -1.38 15.67
N GLU A 1057 31.93 -2.44 16.39
CA GLU A 1057 32.91 -3.26 17.13
C GLU A 1057 33.97 -3.84 16.18
N GLN A 1058 33.52 -4.33 15.01
CA GLN A 1058 34.40 -4.84 13.98
C GLN A 1058 35.31 -3.76 13.37
N SER A 1059 34.85 -2.50 13.28
CA SER A 1059 35.65 -1.39 12.73
C SER A 1059 36.69 -0.86 13.73
N LEU A 1060 36.37 -0.83 15.03
CA LEU A 1060 37.31 -0.47 16.09
C LEU A 1060 38.45 -1.49 16.22
N ARG A 1061 38.12 -2.79 16.12
CA ARG A 1061 39.15 -3.85 16.07
C ARG A 1061 40.08 -3.72 14.84
N ARG A 1062 39.59 -3.16 13.72
CA ARG A 1062 40.41 -2.89 12.50
C ARG A 1062 41.29 -1.65 12.64
N GLN A 1063 40.79 -0.57 13.23
CA GLN A 1063 41.54 0.70 13.33
C GLN A 1063 42.76 0.58 14.26
N GLU A 1064 42.66 -0.17 15.36
CA GLU A 1064 43.76 -0.28 16.34
C GLU A 1064 44.80 -1.37 16.00
N SER A 1065 44.55 -2.24 15.01
CA SER A 1065 45.57 -3.14 14.45
C SER A 1065 46.60 -2.44 13.54
N GLY A 1066 46.32 -1.20 13.11
CA GLY A 1066 47.28 -0.33 12.43
C GLY A 1066 47.91 0.64 13.43
N MET A 1067 49.21 0.51 13.68
CA MET A 1067 49.97 1.41 14.56
C MET A 1067 49.89 2.86 14.08
N ASN A 1068 49.06 3.70 14.70
CA ASN A 1068 49.29 5.15 14.80
C ASN A 1068 48.49 5.78 15.95
N GLY A 1069 49.22 6.35 16.92
CA GLY A 1069 48.65 7.03 18.08
C GLY A 1069 48.06 8.40 17.76
N GLY A 1070 46.88 8.68 18.31
CA GLY A 1070 46.19 9.97 18.23
C GLY A 1070 45.86 10.53 19.63
N LYS A 1071 46.08 11.84 19.80
CA LYS A 1071 46.20 12.60 21.06
C LYS A 1071 44.89 12.78 21.86
N GLY A 1072 45.06 12.95 23.17
CA GLY A 1072 44.00 13.19 24.16
C GLY A 1072 43.28 14.54 24.02
N GLY A 1073 41.99 14.54 24.35
CA GLY A 1073 41.11 15.71 24.41
C GLY A 1073 40.96 16.26 25.82
N GLU A 1074 40.85 17.59 25.88
CA GLU A 1074 40.86 18.47 27.06
C GLU A 1074 39.64 18.33 27.99
N GLU A 1075 39.88 18.50 29.30
CA GLU A 1075 38.85 18.63 30.33
C GLU A 1075 38.19 20.02 30.31
N THR A 1076 36.86 20.06 30.43
CA THR A 1076 36.08 21.29 30.67
C THR A 1076 35.32 21.25 32.01
N PRO A 1077 35.04 22.40 32.66
CA PRO A 1077 34.78 22.43 34.10
C PRO A 1077 33.35 22.07 34.51
N LYS A 1078 33.24 21.59 35.75
CA LYS A 1078 32.04 21.05 36.41
C LYS A 1078 30.95 22.11 36.65
N GLY A 1079 29.72 21.80 36.23
CA GLY A 1079 28.49 22.52 36.63
C GLY A 1079 27.22 21.69 36.34
N LYS A 1080 26.40 21.48 37.39
CA LYS A 1080 25.05 20.86 37.50
C LYS A 1080 24.67 19.78 36.46
N TRP A 1081 24.70 18.52 36.92
CA TRP A 1081 24.17 17.27 36.34
C TRP A 1081 23.65 17.35 34.88
N LYS A 1082 24.56 17.23 33.92
CA LYS A 1082 24.24 17.00 32.50
C LYS A 1082 23.99 15.51 32.26
N HIS A 1083 22.99 15.19 31.43
CA HIS A 1083 22.81 13.84 30.89
C HIS A 1083 24.01 13.54 29.98
N ARG A 1084 24.84 12.59 30.39
CA ARG A 1084 26.07 12.24 29.68
C ARG A 1084 25.80 11.02 28.81
N HIS A 1085 26.10 11.13 27.53
CA HIS A 1085 26.04 10.00 26.61
C HIS A 1085 27.41 9.35 26.55
N PHE A 1086 27.46 8.06 26.81
CA PHE A 1086 28.69 7.29 26.83
C PHE A 1086 28.61 6.25 25.72
N LYS A 1087 29.68 6.14 24.92
CA LYS A 1087 29.86 5.06 23.97
C LYS A 1087 30.89 4.09 24.49
N TRP A 1088 30.57 2.79 24.43
CA TRP A 1088 31.55 1.75 24.70
C TRP A 1088 32.63 1.81 23.62
N ALA A 1089 33.85 2.15 24.02
CA ALA A 1089 35.02 2.36 23.18
C ALA A 1089 36.25 1.83 23.93
N PRO A 1090 36.38 0.49 24.07
CA PRO A 1090 37.55 -0.11 24.71
C PRO A 1090 38.79 0.13 23.85
N ARG A 1091 39.94 0.30 24.50
CA ARG A 1091 41.24 0.29 23.81
C ARG A 1091 41.74 -1.14 23.75
N PHE A 1092 41.55 -1.80 22.62
CA PHE A 1092 42.00 -3.17 22.41
C PHE A 1092 43.52 -3.28 22.46
N SER A 1093 44.26 -2.18 22.21
CA SER A 1093 45.71 -2.11 22.44
C SER A 1093 46.12 -2.55 23.86
N ASP A 1094 45.35 -2.17 24.90
CA ASP A 1094 45.62 -2.54 26.30
C ASP A 1094 45.53 -4.08 26.48
N VAL A 1095 44.63 -4.71 25.71
CA VAL A 1095 44.44 -6.16 25.70
C VAL A 1095 45.59 -6.85 24.96
N TYR A 1096 46.00 -6.34 23.79
CA TYR A 1096 47.15 -6.87 23.04
C TYR A 1096 48.46 -6.71 23.82
N GLU A 1097 48.68 -5.57 24.48
CA GLU A 1097 49.85 -5.32 25.32
C GLU A 1097 49.87 -6.25 26.55
N SER A 1098 48.71 -6.52 27.14
CA SER A 1098 48.58 -7.49 28.24
C SER A 1098 48.95 -8.91 27.78
N VAL A 1099 48.56 -9.30 26.56
CA VAL A 1099 48.96 -10.60 25.98
C VAL A 1099 50.47 -10.64 25.70
N GLN A 1100 51.08 -9.53 25.27
CA GLN A 1100 52.53 -9.44 25.11
C GLN A 1100 53.29 -9.54 26.45
N LYS A 1101 52.75 -8.94 27.52
CA LYS A 1101 53.31 -8.98 28.88
C LYS A 1101 53.04 -10.29 29.62
N GLY A 1102 52.02 -11.05 29.21
CA GLY A 1102 51.46 -12.21 29.93
C GLY A 1102 52.38 -13.43 30.10
N GLY A 1103 53.50 -13.48 29.37
CA GLY A 1103 54.51 -14.55 29.48
C GLY A 1103 54.01 -15.97 29.14
N PRO A 1104 54.92 -16.96 29.10
CA PRO A 1104 54.59 -18.35 28.78
C PRO A 1104 53.58 -18.98 29.77
N GLY A 1105 52.63 -19.77 29.25
CA GLY A 1105 51.66 -20.52 30.06
C GLY A 1105 50.26 -19.90 30.18
N THR A 1106 50.03 -18.73 29.58
CA THR A 1106 48.70 -18.11 29.49
C THR A 1106 48.01 -18.40 28.16
N ASP A 1107 46.68 -18.44 28.16
CA ASP A 1107 45.85 -18.74 26.99
C ASP A 1107 46.09 -17.77 25.82
N GLY A 1108 46.17 -16.47 26.10
CA GLY A 1108 46.46 -15.44 25.09
C GLY A 1108 47.85 -15.55 24.50
N TRP A 1109 48.86 -15.91 25.30
CA TRP A 1109 50.24 -16.08 24.84
C TRP A 1109 50.38 -17.35 23.98
N VAL A 1110 49.83 -18.49 24.44
CA VAL A 1110 49.87 -19.77 23.69
C VAL A 1110 49.20 -19.64 22.33
N ILE A 1111 48.04 -18.97 22.26
CA ILE A 1111 47.39 -18.71 20.98
C ILE A 1111 48.25 -17.80 20.10
N LYS A 1112 48.87 -16.75 20.65
CA LYS A 1112 49.77 -15.87 19.89
C LYS A 1112 50.96 -16.62 19.26
N GLU A 1113 51.54 -17.59 19.96
CA GLU A 1113 52.59 -18.47 19.42
C GLU A 1113 52.05 -19.49 18.39
N GLY A 1114 50.73 -19.46 18.13
CA GLY A 1114 50.04 -20.27 17.16
C GLY A 1114 49.83 -21.72 17.62
N GLU A 1115 49.82 -21.96 18.94
CA GLU A 1115 49.55 -23.24 19.57
C GLU A 1115 48.10 -23.33 20.08
N THR A 1116 47.58 -24.54 20.29
CA THR A 1116 46.21 -24.72 20.82
C THR A 1116 46.21 -24.61 22.34
N SER A 1117 45.31 -23.78 22.90
CA SER A 1117 45.20 -23.58 24.35
C SER A 1117 44.01 -24.33 24.95
N VAL A 1118 44.21 -24.95 26.11
CA VAL A 1118 43.16 -25.61 26.90
C VAL A 1118 43.20 -25.08 28.33
N THR A 1119 42.15 -24.39 28.74
CA THR A 1119 42.03 -23.78 30.07
C THR A 1119 40.94 -24.46 30.90
N ALA A 1120 41.30 -24.91 32.10
CA ALA A 1120 40.39 -25.54 33.05
C ALA A 1120 39.70 -24.50 33.96
N LEU A 1121 38.37 -24.50 34.00
CA LEU A 1121 37.55 -23.51 34.72
C LEU A 1121 36.50 -24.17 35.64
N ARG A 1122 36.08 -23.42 36.66
CA ARG A 1122 34.87 -23.69 37.47
C ARG A 1122 33.74 -22.74 37.09
N ALA A 1123 32.49 -23.13 37.38
CA ALA A 1123 31.28 -22.37 37.02
C ALA A 1123 31.17 -20.96 37.66
N ASN A 1124 32.13 -20.57 38.49
CA ASN A 1124 32.26 -19.24 39.10
C ASN A 1124 33.46 -18.44 38.55
N PHE A 1125 33.96 -18.77 37.36
CA PHE A 1125 35.17 -18.21 36.74
C PHE A 1125 36.48 -18.42 37.53
N MET A 1126 36.47 -19.16 38.65
CA MET A 1126 37.72 -19.52 39.32
C MET A 1126 38.48 -20.56 38.50
N HIS A 1127 39.81 -20.41 38.47
CA HIS A 1127 40.67 -21.46 37.95
C HIS A 1127 40.48 -22.73 38.77
N ALA A 1128 40.33 -23.85 38.09
CA ALA A 1128 40.60 -25.15 38.69
C ALA A 1128 42.12 -25.33 38.82
N GLU A 1129 42.61 -25.94 39.90
CA GLU A 1129 43.99 -26.44 39.93
C GLU A 1129 44.13 -27.51 38.83
N GLY A 1130 44.71 -27.09 37.71
CA GLY A 1130 44.84 -27.87 36.49
C GLY A 1130 46.29 -28.28 36.23
N PRO A 1131 46.51 -29.34 35.42
CA PRO A 1131 47.85 -29.69 34.94
C PRO A 1131 48.47 -28.52 34.16
N GLU A 1132 49.80 -28.35 34.24
CA GLU A 1132 50.56 -27.35 33.48
C GLU A 1132 51.47 -28.06 32.46
N GLY A 1133 51.77 -27.41 31.32
CA GLY A 1133 52.66 -27.94 30.29
C GLY A 1133 51.96 -28.43 29.02
N GLU A 1134 52.69 -29.20 28.20
CA GLU A 1134 52.19 -29.75 26.93
C GLU A 1134 51.20 -30.91 27.16
N LEU A 1135 50.07 -30.86 26.47
CA LEU A 1135 49.06 -31.91 26.38
C LEU A 1135 49.35 -32.78 25.16
N LYS A 1136 49.63 -34.06 25.41
CA LYS A 1136 49.80 -35.06 24.35
C LYS A 1136 48.44 -35.66 24.00
N LEU A 1137 47.94 -35.30 22.82
CA LEU A 1137 46.66 -35.77 22.26
C LEU A 1137 46.70 -37.22 21.80
#